data_AF-A0A955A931-F1
#
_entry.id   AF-A0A955A931-F1
#
_cell.length_a   1.000
_cell.length_b   1.000
_cell.length_c   1.000
_cell.angle_alpha   90.00
_cell.angle_beta   90.00
_cell.angle_gamma   90.00
#
_symmetry.space_group_name_H-M   'P 1'
#
loop_
_entity.id
_entity.type
_entity.pdbx_description
1 polymer ?
#
loop_
_entity_poly.entity_id
_entity_poly.type
_entity_poly.pdbx_seq_one_letter_code
_entity_poly.pdbx_strand_id
1 'polypeptide(L)'
;SERDITASADSLAASPTFANATGAALALNIARQSIEANAHGRLLHGETIEVQARNLVGDTHRVKARALAGGGAKEEGKAGSIGLNFVSDHTSASVGQSHVEGAVVNMNVSADSGIEISANSDLEIQNVAGAGAFGFEEDASGGALVINSIRNTTEALTGDSTTLATGGTLSITANSHLAPTQGDLFGNPLALAASGAAGGDDAHAGAVAINLLLENTRAEIGDDNTITTTEIPSIRGVLKPGNVNIHASSSDNLRTGAGSIAVGLEVGKGIGIAANIVTKNVDAQIGQATEVNAQGSIVVATESAEDVFSIAAAPSFGAGSAQPSFGGAIQLTSQVVKAKSEVAADAVVSARDNMQVTSDHELHLDVITGSGAGSSSDARAGSLNIVSVLDRSEALIGENAQITVSGNQGLTVSATSNETVLPVVVGGAAGGGTASAASANLISIDETTLAYIDDGAQVIAKNVTQPGSTFPGINVQATDNLTLNTAAGVLVGGTKGFGGSLDAVRVVKSTQAFVGGGTTLDADQNINVQARSTEDIFSVAASLGLAVSSQPAIMGSLAGHVVDITTVAVLGDNPLDEVPPSAPANVHAVGNVVVSADDANEMDLIDGGVGISAGAAAGGAAAVHVVRKHTEALIAPQAQV
;
A
#
# COMPACT_ATOMS: atom_id res chain seq x y z
N SER A 1 29.74 -10.75 2.41
CA SER A 1 30.61 -9.57 2.54
C SER A 1 30.12 -8.79 3.74
N GLU A 2 30.91 -8.54 4.78
CA GLU A 2 30.44 -7.79 5.95
C GLU A 2 30.25 -6.30 5.62
N ARG A 3 29.02 -5.93 5.28
CA ARG A 3 28.45 -4.59 5.46
C ARG A 3 26.96 -4.76 5.76
N ASP A 4 26.64 -4.86 7.03
CA ASP A 4 25.27 -4.82 7.54
C ASP A 4 24.94 -3.36 7.89
N ILE A 5 23.75 -2.84 7.52
CA ILE A 5 23.44 -1.43 7.71
C ILE A 5 22.82 -1.15 9.08
N THR A 6 23.37 -0.14 9.73
CA THR A 6 22.70 0.57 10.83
C THR A 6 23.12 2.03 10.78
N ALA A 7 22.16 2.92 10.58
CA ALA A 7 22.35 4.37 10.50
C ALA A 7 21.32 5.09 11.39
N SER A 8 21.73 6.21 11.96
CA SER A 8 20.86 7.07 12.77
C SER A 8 21.35 8.51 12.73
N ALA A 9 20.45 9.45 12.51
CA ALA A 9 20.70 10.87 12.73
C ALA A 9 19.73 11.41 13.79
N ASP A 10 20.18 12.45 14.49
CA ASP A 10 19.46 13.16 15.55
C ASP A 10 19.91 14.63 15.49
N SER A 11 19.04 15.59 15.81
CA SER A 11 19.48 16.93 16.22
C SER A 11 18.49 17.58 17.18
N LEU A 12 19.02 18.53 17.96
CA LEU A 12 18.49 19.04 19.22
C LEU A 12 18.84 20.54 19.31
N ALA A 13 18.01 21.33 20.01
CA ALA A 13 18.13 22.79 20.04
C ALA A 13 18.13 23.42 21.43
N ALA A 14 18.49 24.71 21.47
CA ALA A 14 18.74 25.48 22.70
C ALA A 14 18.52 26.99 22.48
N SER A 15 18.08 27.74 23.52
CA SER A 15 17.82 29.18 23.40
C SER A 15 17.79 30.02 24.71
N PRO A 16 18.90 30.65 25.13
CA PRO A 16 18.82 31.72 26.13
C PRO A 16 19.79 32.91 25.92
N THR A 17 19.24 34.11 25.70
CA THR A 17 19.94 35.41 25.65
C THR A 17 18.96 36.52 26.06
N PHE A 18 19.44 37.70 26.50
CA PHE A 18 18.56 38.75 27.07
C PHE A 18 17.71 39.54 26.05
N ALA A 19 18.07 39.56 24.76
CA ALA A 19 17.34 40.26 23.68
C ALA A 19 16.75 39.27 22.67
N ASN A 20 17.54 38.82 21.67
CA ASN A 20 17.06 37.99 20.52
C ASN A 20 17.72 36.59 20.49
N ALA A 21 17.60 35.87 19.36
CA ALA A 21 18.53 34.89 18.73
C ALA A 21 18.05 33.42 18.50
N THR A 22 18.97 32.45 18.58
CA THR A 22 18.95 30.97 18.80
C THR A 22 17.83 29.99 18.37
N GLY A 23 18.12 29.07 17.45
CA GLY A 23 17.32 27.86 17.25
C GLY A 23 18.15 26.68 16.74
N ALA A 24 17.75 26.11 15.59
CA ALA A 24 18.45 25.12 14.74
C ALA A 24 18.24 23.61 14.98
N ALA A 25 18.09 22.87 13.86
CA ALA A 25 18.31 21.43 13.68
C ALA A 25 18.29 21.05 12.18
N LEU A 26 18.98 19.97 11.78
CA LEU A 26 18.99 19.35 10.43
C LEU A 26 19.61 17.94 10.52
N ALA A 27 18.94 16.86 10.09
CA ALA A 27 19.43 15.47 10.23
C ALA A 27 19.21 14.56 8.99
N LEU A 28 20.23 14.35 8.14
CA LEU A 28 20.12 13.66 6.84
C LEU A 28 20.97 12.38 6.77
N ASN A 29 20.44 11.25 6.28
CA ASN A 29 21.26 10.10 5.85
C ASN A 29 21.09 9.75 4.36
N ILE A 30 22.17 9.20 3.78
CA ILE A 30 22.15 8.56 2.46
C ILE A 30 22.81 7.19 2.58
N ALA A 31 22.00 6.13 2.46
CA ALA A 31 22.42 4.75 2.56
C ALA A 31 22.47 4.10 1.17
N ARG A 32 23.53 3.34 0.88
CA ARG A 32 23.60 2.47 -0.28
C ARG A 32 24.16 1.13 0.12
N GLN A 33 23.40 0.08 -0.15
CA GLN A 33 23.76 -1.29 0.11
C GLN A 33 23.49 -2.14 -1.11
N SER A 34 24.32 -3.17 -1.27
CA SER A 34 24.09 -4.26 -2.20
C SER A 34 24.47 -5.54 -1.46
N ILE A 35 23.49 -6.40 -1.18
CA ILE A 35 23.73 -7.78 -0.75
C ILE A 35 23.49 -8.65 -1.99
N GLU A 36 24.58 -9.08 -2.62
CA GLU A 36 24.54 -9.96 -3.78
C GLU A 36 25.04 -11.35 -3.40
N ALA A 37 24.21 -12.37 -3.62
CA ALA A 37 24.57 -13.78 -3.56
C ALA A 37 24.31 -14.41 -4.93
N ASN A 38 25.37 -14.77 -5.67
CA ASN A 38 25.23 -15.31 -7.02
C ASN A 38 26.01 -16.61 -7.22
N ALA A 39 25.33 -17.65 -7.69
CA ALA A 39 25.94 -18.93 -8.07
C ALA A 39 26.31 -18.95 -9.56
N HIS A 40 27.48 -18.41 -9.89
CA HIS A 40 28.03 -18.47 -11.25
C HIS A 40 28.79 -19.79 -11.51
N GLY A 41 28.23 -20.68 -12.32
CA GLY A 41 28.92 -21.84 -12.85
C GLY A 41 28.08 -22.67 -13.81
N ARG A 42 28.62 -22.99 -14.99
CA ARG A 42 27.95 -23.82 -16.03
C ARG A 42 27.48 -25.19 -15.53
N LEU A 43 28.12 -25.70 -14.47
CA LEU A 43 27.77 -26.93 -13.76
C LEU A 43 27.90 -26.65 -12.25
N LEU A 44 26.78 -26.70 -11.54
CA LEU A 44 26.67 -26.56 -10.09
C LEU A 44 26.06 -27.85 -9.52
N HIS A 45 26.74 -28.47 -8.55
CA HIS A 45 26.29 -29.70 -7.91
C HIS A 45 26.66 -29.72 -6.43
N GLY A 46 25.75 -30.18 -5.57
CA GLY A 46 25.96 -30.33 -4.13
C GLY A 46 24.86 -31.13 -3.43
N GLU A 47 25.00 -31.37 -2.12
CA GLU A 47 23.94 -32.01 -1.33
C GLU A 47 22.73 -31.09 -1.17
N THR A 48 22.98 -29.83 -0.79
CA THR A 48 22.01 -28.72 -0.82
C THR A 48 22.70 -27.53 -1.48
N ILE A 49 21.96 -26.73 -2.25
CA ILE A 49 22.43 -25.46 -2.81
C ILE A 49 21.63 -24.33 -2.16
N GLU A 50 22.28 -23.53 -1.31
CA GLU A 50 21.69 -22.35 -0.67
C GLU A 50 22.36 -21.09 -1.22
N VAL A 51 21.59 -20.21 -1.85
CA VAL A 51 21.99 -18.88 -2.32
C VAL A 51 21.15 -17.87 -1.58
N GLN A 52 21.67 -17.41 -0.44
CA GLN A 52 20.97 -16.53 0.49
C GLN A 52 21.62 -15.14 0.49
N ALA A 53 20.89 -14.14 0.00
CA ALA A 53 21.17 -12.72 0.19
C ALA A 53 20.26 -12.24 1.33
N ARG A 54 20.82 -12.10 2.54
CA ARG A 54 20.08 -11.68 3.73
C ARG A 54 20.97 -10.91 4.70
N ASN A 55 20.32 -10.17 5.60
CA ASN A 55 20.94 -9.56 6.78
C ASN A 55 21.60 -10.62 7.69
N LEU A 56 22.53 -10.22 8.56
CA LEU A 56 23.09 -11.12 9.57
C LEU A 56 22.03 -11.52 10.61
N VAL A 57 22.19 -12.71 11.20
CA VAL A 57 21.19 -13.28 12.14
C VAL A 57 21.10 -12.43 13.40
N GLY A 58 20.02 -11.63 13.49
CA GLY A 58 19.74 -10.72 14.59
C GLY A 58 20.01 -9.24 14.28
N ASP A 59 20.48 -8.91 13.08
CA ASP A 59 20.63 -7.54 12.58
C ASP A 59 19.54 -7.18 11.56
N THR A 60 19.17 -5.90 11.55
CA THR A 60 18.16 -5.29 10.68
C THR A 60 18.77 -4.05 10.04
N HIS A 61 18.48 -3.76 8.77
CA HIS A 61 18.96 -2.56 8.07
C HIS A 61 18.29 -1.28 8.61
N ARG A 62 18.69 -0.84 9.80
CA ARG A 62 18.08 0.30 10.51
C ARG A 62 18.57 1.63 9.92
N VAL A 63 17.69 2.58 9.58
CA VAL A 63 18.06 3.94 9.13
C VAL A 63 17.18 5.02 9.77
N LYS A 64 17.61 5.58 10.91
CA LYS A 64 16.88 6.63 11.68
C LYS A 64 17.30 8.08 11.28
N ALA A 65 16.44 9.10 11.41
CA ALA A 65 16.80 10.54 11.33
C ALA A 65 15.83 11.51 12.06
N ARG A 66 16.14 11.89 13.30
CA ARG A 66 15.40 12.83 14.16
C ARG A 66 15.93 14.26 14.05
N ALA A 67 15.11 15.30 14.18
CA ALA A 67 15.59 16.68 14.33
C ALA A 67 14.59 17.63 15.04
N LEU A 68 15.04 18.32 16.09
CA LEU A 68 14.21 18.99 17.09
C LEU A 68 14.67 20.44 17.34
N ALA A 69 13.77 21.43 17.26
CA ALA A 69 14.06 22.85 17.49
C ALA A 69 13.70 23.39 18.89
N GLY A 70 14.02 24.66 19.15
CA GLY A 70 13.78 25.36 20.42
C GLY A 70 13.92 26.88 20.29
N GLY A 71 13.30 27.63 21.23
CA GLY A 71 13.23 29.10 21.24
C GLY A 71 13.21 29.74 22.64
N GLY A 72 13.20 31.07 22.73
CA GLY A 72 13.36 31.89 23.94
C GLY A 72 13.68 33.38 23.66
N ALA A 73 14.23 34.09 24.66
CA ALA A 73 14.58 35.52 24.62
C ALA A 73 13.40 36.52 24.54
N LYS A 74 13.68 37.80 24.84
CA LYS A 74 12.69 38.82 25.25
C LYS A 74 12.05 39.55 24.07
N GLU A 75 12.84 39.88 23.07
CA GLU A 75 12.42 40.55 21.83
C GLU A 75 12.04 39.45 20.82
N GLU A 76 12.98 39.02 19.95
CA GLU A 76 12.69 38.02 18.91
C GLU A 76 12.81 36.53 19.33
N GLY A 77 11.82 35.77 18.88
CA GLY A 77 11.64 34.33 19.07
C GLY A 77 11.90 33.43 17.85
N LYS A 78 12.11 32.13 18.12
CA LYS A 78 13.22 31.39 17.47
C LYS A 78 12.92 29.95 17.06
N ALA A 79 13.54 29.47 15.97
CA ALA A 79 13.03 28.39 15.11
C ALA A 79 14.00 27.23 14.77
N GLY A 80 13.46 26.18 14.15
CA GLY A 80 14.09 25.53 12.98
C GLY A 80 14.58 24.09 13.14
N SER A 81 14.19 23.23 12.20
CA SER A 81 14.55 21.81 12.08
C SER A 81 14.47 21.37 10.61
N ILE A 82 15.31 20.44 10.10
CA ILE A 82 15.18 19.71 8.80
C ILE A 82 15.81 18.28 8.95
N GLY A 83 15.74 17.37 7.98
CA GLY A 83 16.23 15.99 8.15
C GLY A 83 15.46 14.88 7.41
N LEU A 84 16.20 14.05 6.68
CA LEU A 84 15.72 13.37 5.47
C LEU A 84 16.49 12.04 5.33
N ASN A 85 15.94 10.98 4.73
CA ASN A 85 16.74 9.77 4.43
C ASN A 85 16.59 9.36 2.96
N PHE A 86 17.72 9.16 2.27
CA PHE A 86 17.77 8.56 0.95
C PHE A 86 18.35 7.14 1.09
N VAL A 87 17.51 6.12 0.94
CA VAL A 87 17.96 4.73 1.02
C VAL A 87 17.90 4.12 -0.38
N SER A 88 18.96 3.42 -0.76
CA SER A 88 18.97 2.51 -1.89
C SER A 88 19.48 1.18 -1.36
N ASP A 89 18.57 0.28 -1.01
CA ASP A 89 18.90 -1.10 -0.72
C ASP A 89 18.67 -1.95 -1.96
N HIS A 90 19.56 -2.91 -2.17
CA HIS A 90 19.45 -3.91 -3.22
C HIS A 90 19.90 -5.24 -2.64
N THR A 91 18.96 -6.17 -2.50
CA THR A 91 19.22 -7.50 -1.96
C THR A 91 18.86 -8.51 -3.04
N SER A 92 19.87 -9.10 -3.69
CA SER A 92 19.71 -9.97 -4.85
C SER A 92 20.36 -11.33 -4.61
N ALA A 93 19.55 -12.38 -4.68
CA ALA A 93 19.97 -13.77 -4.68
C ALA A 93 19.68 -14.37 -6.07
N SER A 94 20.69 -14.88 -6.76
CA SER A 94 20.45 -15.47 -8.08
C SER A 94 21.30 -16.69 -8.44
N VAL A 95 20.72 -17.51 -9.31
CA VAL A 95 21.29 -18.74 -9.87
C VAL A 95 21.09 -18.71 -11.37
N GLY A 96 22.03 -19.24 -12.17
CA GLY A 96 21.81 -19.40 -13.62
C GLY A 96 22.05 -18.15 -14.48
N GLN A 97 22.28 -16.96 -13.89
CA GLN A 97 22.52 -15.74 -14.67
C GLN A 97 23.84 -15.80 -15.48
N SER A 98 23.74 -15.60 -16.80
CA SER A 98 24.88 -15.51 -17.73
C SER A 98 25.50 -14.11 -17.68
N HIS A 99 26.76 -14.03 -17.23
CA HIS A 99 27.49 -12.75 -17.14
C HIS A 99 28.11 -12.30 -18.48
N VAL A 100 27.64 -12.85 -19.61
CA VAL A 100 28.11 -12.52 -20.97
C VAL A 100 26.92 -12.08 -21.80
N GLU A 101 26.83 -10.76 -22.00
CA GLU A 101 25.82 -10.10 -22.82
C GLU A 101 25.77 -10.73 -24.22
N GLY A 102 24.63 -11.34 -24.58
CA GLY A 102 24.42 -12.02 -25.86
C GLY A 102 24.90 -13.48 -25.95
N ALA A 103 25.27 -14.14 -24.85
CA ALA A 103 25.58 -15.57 -24.84
C ALA A 103 24.57 -16.37 -23.98
N VAL A 104 23.68 -17.11 -24.67
CA VAL A 104 22.90 -18.20 -24.07
C VAL A 104 23.87 -19.31 -23.68
N VAL A 105 24.07 -19.51 -22.38
CA VAL A 105 24.86 -20.59 -21.82
C VAL A 105 23.92 -21.43 -20.97
N ASN A 106 23.54 -22.62 -21.44
CA ASN A 106 22.71 -23.51 -20.63
C ASN A 106 23.45 -23.84 -19.33
N MET A 107 22.86 -23.44 -18.22
CA MET A 107 23.39 -23.60 -16.87
C MET A 107 22.74 -24.82 -16.24
N ASN A 108 23.54 -25.77 -15.75
CA ASN A 108 23.04 -26.98 -15.11
C ASN A 108 23.28 -26.92 -13.60
N VAL A 109 22.20 -26.89 -12.84
CA VAL A 109 22.18 -26.78 -11.37
C VAL A 109 21.53 -28.03 -10.79
N SER A 110 22.19 -28.70 -9.86
CA SER A 110 21.71 -29.98 -9.31
C SER A 110 21.97 -30.10 -7.81
N ALA A 111 20.96 -30.48 -7.03
CA ALA A 111 21.12 -30.72 -5.60
C ALA A 111 20.51 -32.04 -5.15
N ASP A 112 21.18 -32.81 -4.29
CA ASP A 112 20.66 -34.11 -3.82
C ASP A 112 19.52 -34.00 -2.79
N SER A 113 19.29 -32.81 -2.21
CA SER A 113 18.26 -32.56 -1.18
C SER A 113 17.38 -31.33 -1.42
N GLY A 114 17.95 -30.20 -1.86
CA GLY A 114 17.20 -28.95 -1.98
C GLY A 114 17.97 -27.83 -2.67
N ILE A 115 17.23 -26.91 -3.30
CA ILE A 115 17.76 -25.64 -3.82
C ILE A 115 16.97 -24.51 -3.15
N GLU A 116 17.67 -23.59 -2.51
CA GLU A 116 17.09 -22.39 -1.90
C GLU A 116 17.75 -21.15 -2.49
N ILE A 117 16.94 -20.25 -3.06
CA ILE A 117 17.33 -18.93 -3.52
C ILE A 117 16.50 -17.95 -2.70
N SER A 118 17.13 -17.28 -1.74
CA SER A 118 16.42 -16.40 -0.81
C SER A 118 17.05 -15.02 -0.77
N ALA A 119 16.25 -14.01 -1.10
CA ALA A 119 16.54 -12.60 -0.90
C ALA A 119 15.66 -12.09 0.25
N ASN A 120 16.25 -11.55 1.30
CA ASN A 120 15.52 -10.98 2.44
C ASN A 120 16.13 -9.62 2.83
N SER A 121 15.31 -8.58 2.72
CA SER A 121 15.64 -7.20 3.10
C SER A 121 14.69 -6.75 4.22
N ASP A 122 15.19 -6.78 5.45
CA ASP A 122 14.49 -6.19 6.59
C ASP A 122 15.03 -4.76 6.84
N LEU A 123 14.30 -3.74 6.35
CA LEU A 123 14.59 -2.32 6.53
C LEU A 123 13.77 -1.74 7.70
N GLU A 124 14.45 -1.13 8.67
CA GLU A 124 13.78 -0.42 9.77
C GLU A 124 14.11 1.07 9.72
N ILE A 125 13.26 1.86 9.07
CA ILE A 125 13.51 3.30 8.87
C ILE A 125 12.80 4.10 9.96
N GLN A 126 13.37 5.26 10.28
CA GLN A 126 12.75 6.23 11.17
C GLN A 126 13.14 7.63 10.74
N ASN A 127 12.21 8.57 10.86
CA ASN A 127 12.54 9.98 10.95
C ASN A 127 11.40 10.80 11.54
N VAL A 128 11.79 11.88 12.18
CA VAL A 128 11.04 12.47 13.29
C VAL A 128 11.42 13.89 13.46
N ALA A 129 10.47 14.71 13.89
CA ALA A 129 10.78 16.09 14.07
C ALA A 129 9.88 16.90 14.96
N GLY A 130 10.49 17.95 15.49
CA GLY A 130 9.80 18.97 16.25
C GLY A 130 10.42 20.33 16.02
N ALA A 131 9.62 21.35 16.27
CA ALA A 131 10.11 22.70 16.38
C ALA A 131 9.72 23.32 17.73
N GLY A 132 10.02 24.59 17.89
CA GLY A 132 9.67 25.41 19.03
C GLY A 132 9.80 26.88 18.64
N ALA A 133 9.18 27.78 19.42
CA ALA A 133 9.55 29.19 19.51
C ALA A 133 8.93 29.86 20.75
N PHE A 134 9.60 30.90 21.23
CA PHE A 134 9.28 31.98 22.19
C PHE A 134 10.37 33.07 21.94
N GLY A 135 10.28 34.36 22.27
CA GLY A 135 9.07 35.20 22.39
C GLY A 135 8.85 35.95 23.70
N PHE A 136 8.59 37.28 23.64
CA PHE A 136 7.66 38.00 24.54
C PHE A 136 7.20 39.39 24.07
N GLU A 137 8.09 40.19 23.46
CA GLU A 137 7.79 41.57 23.03
C GLU A 137 7.70 41.75 21.52
N GLU A 138 8.43 40.95 20.72
CA GLU A 138 8.42 41.02 19.25
C GLU A 138 8.10 39.64 18.64
N ASP A 139 8.44 39.42 17.38
CA ASP A 139 7.99 38.28 16.58
C ASP A 139 8.56 36.93 17.04
N ALA A 140 7.91 35.81 16.66
CA ALA A 140 8.56 34.51 16.72
C ALA A 140 8.21 33.55 15.59
N SER A 141 9.16 32.72 15.21
CA SER A 141 8.98 31.70 14.17
C SER A 141 9.38 30.32 14.65
N GLY A 142 8.74 29.27 14.15
CA GLY A 142 9.23 27.90 14.26
C GLY A 142 8.82 27.01 13.09
N GLY A 143 9.49 25.88 12.96
CA GLY A 143 9.25 24.90 11.91
C GLY A 143 10.37 23.86 11.86
N ALA A 144 10.28 22.76 11.11
CA ALA A 144 9.28 22.21 10.19
C ALA A 144 10.03 21.19 9.32
N LEU A 145 9.65 19.90 9.22
CA LEU A 145 10.66 18.91 8.78
C LEU A 145 10.18 17.44 8.55
N VAL A 146 10.56 16.82 7.42
CA VAL A 146 11.01 15.41 7.16
C VAL A 146 10.79 15.04 5.69
N ILE A 147 11.75 14.33 5.05
CA ILE A 147 11.56 13.67 3.74
C ILE A 147 12.31 12.31 3.68
N ASN A 148 11.61 11.18 3.50
CA ASN A 148 12.22 9.94 3.02
C ASN A 148 12.18 9.86 1.48
N SER A 149 13.19 9.19 0.92
CA SER A 149 13.31 8.76 -0.46
C SER A 149 13.93 7.35 -0.44
N ILE A 150 13.09 6.34 -0.28
CA ILE A 150 13.48 4.94 -0.13
C ILE A 150 13.34 4.26 -1.49
N ARG A 151 14.38 3.53 -1.89
CA ARG A 151 14.34 2.52 -2.93
C ARG A 151 14.73 1.21 -2.30
N ASN A 152 13.79 0.28 -2.21
CA ASN A 152 14.09 -1.11 -1.88
C ASN A 152 13.95 -1.96 -3.14
N THR A 153 14.86 -2.92 -3.32
CA THR A 153 14.81 -3.87 -4.43
C THR A 153 15.30 -5.22 -3.93
N THR A 154 14.35 -6.15 -3.74
CA THR A 154 14.61 -7.49 -3.21
C THR A 154 14.29 -8.51 -4.28
N GLU A 155 15.30 -9.23 -4.78
CA GLU A 155 15.19 -10.06 -5.98
C GLU A 155 15.75 -11.47 -5.72
N ALA A 156 14.91 -12.49 -5.85
CA ALA A 156 15.30 -13.90 -5.82
C ALA A 156 15.02 -14.50 -7.21
N LEU A 157 16.06 -14.75 -8.01
CA LEU A 157 15.93 -14.99 -9.46
C LEU A 157 16.65 -16.27 -9.91
N THR A 158 16.03 -17.04 -10.82
CA THR A 158 16.79 -17.89 -11.76
C THR A 158 16.98 -17.15 -13.08
N GLY A 159 18.16 -17.24 -13.68
CA GLY A 159 18.38 -16.79 -15.06
C GLY A 159 17.68 -17.71 -16.06
N ASP A 160 17.56 -17.23 -17.29
CA ASP A 160 16.90 -17.94 -18.40
C ASP A 160 17.68 -19.19 -18.85
N SER A 161 17.03 -20.10 -19.57
CA SER A 161 17.67 -21.27 -20.21
C SER A 161 18.51 -22.15 -19.26
N THR A 162 18.12 -22.20 -17.99
CA THR A 162 18.75 -22.96 -16.89
C THR A 162 18.00 -24.26 -16.62
N THR A 163 18.75 -25.36 -16.45
CA THR A 163 18.21 -26.62 -15.95
C THR A 163 18.46 -26.75 -14.45
N LEU A 164 17.40 -26.80 -13.64
CA LEU A 164 17.45 -27.00 -12.19
C LEU A 164 16.89 -28.39 -11.82
N ALA A 165 17.71 -29.24 -11.21
CA ALA A 165 17.31 -30.55 -10.71
C ALA A 165 17.49 -30.64 -9.19
N THR A 166 16.51 -31.15 -8.45
CA THR A 166 16.65 -31.31 -6.99
C THR A 166 16.06 -32.61 -6.44
N GLY A 167 16.72 -33.16 -5.42
CA GLY A 167 16.24 -34.25 -4.57
C GLY A 167 14.90 -33.95 -3.89
N GLY A 168 14.61 -32.68 -3.64
CA GLY A 168 13.49 -32.24 -2.84
C GLY A 168 12.96 -30.88 -3.27
N THR A 169 12.99 -29.90 -2.36
CA THR A 169 12.31 -28.62 -2.59
C THR A 169 13.20 -27.63 -3.34
N LEU A 170 12.64 -26.98 -4.37
CA LEU A 170 13.13 -25.71 -4.90
C LEU A 170 12.33 -24.59 -4.20
N SER A 171 13.01 -23.66 -3.55
CA SER A 171 12.39 -22.47 -2.97
C SER A 171 13.07 -21.22 -3.52
N ILE A 172 12.27 -20.30 -4.04
CA ILE A 172 12.68 -18.99 -4.54
C ILE A 172 11.85 -17.97 -3.77
N THR A 173 12.49 -17.17 -2.93
CA THR A 173 11.78 -16.39 -1.91
C THR A 173 12.38 -14.99 -1.79
N ALA A 174 11.60 -13.97 -2.10
CA ALA A 174 11.96 -12.57 -1.98
C ALA A 174 11.08 -11.89 -0.94
N ASN A 175 11.67 -11.55 0.22
CA ASN A 175 10.95 -10.96 1.35
C ASN A 175 11.47 -9.54 1.62
N SER A 176 10.64 -8.54 1.38
CA SER A 176 10.86 -7.15 1.78
C SER A 176 10.03 -6.84 3.02
N HIS A 177 10.66 -6.24 4.03
CA HIS A 177 9.96 -5.67 5.18
C HIS A 177 10.43 -4.25 5.42
N LEU A 178 9.49 -3.29 5.49
CA LEU A 178 9.77 -1.90 5.84
C LEU A 178 8.96 -1.47 7.06
N ALA A 179 9.62 -1.20 8.19
CA ALA A 179 8.93 -0.86 9.44
C ALA A 179 9.50 0.36 10.18
N PRO A 180 8.74 0.98 11.11
CA PRO A 180 9.21 2.06 11.95
C PRO A 180 10.09 1.48 13.06
N THR A 181 11.29 2.03 13.22
CA THR A 181 12.31 1.41 14.06
C THR A 181 11.94 1.24 15.54
N GLN A 182 11.95 0.00 16.06
CA GLN A 182 11.58 -0.29 17.46
C GLN A 182 12.69 0.07 18.47
N GLY A 183 12.29 0.62 19.63
CA GLY A 183 13.16 0.91 20.79
C GLY A 183 14.12 2.10 20.63
N ASP A 184 13.89 3.18 21.41
CA ASP A 184 14.89 3.91 22.21
C ASP A 184 14.36 5.23 22.84
N LEU A 185 13.38 5.93 22.23
CA LEU A 185 12.53 6.93 22.92
C LEU A 185 11.30 7.33 22.08
N PHE A 186 10.13 7.48 22.74
CA PHE A 186 8.79 7.82 22.18
C PHE A 186 8.50 7.23 20.77
N GLY A 187 7.98 6.00 20.72
CA GLY A 187 7.65 5.28 19.47
C GLY A 187 6.34 5.75 18.80
N ASN A 188 6.05 5.44 17.53
CA ASN A 188 6.78 4.63 16.53
C ASN A 188 6.78 5.36 15.17
N PRO A 189 7.88 6.05 14.78
CA PRO A 189 7.85 6.99 13.65
C PRO A 189 8.74 6.62 12.45
N LEU A 190 8.14 6.89 11.29
CA LEU A 190 8.52 6.80 9.89
C LEU A 190 7.26 7.37 9.18
N ALA A 191 6.99 8.68 9.13
CA ALA A 191 7.84 9.86 9.30
C ALA A 191 7.11 11.07 9.94
N LEU A 192 7.61 11.66 11.04
CA LEU A 192 6.95 12.76 11.77
C LEU A 192 7.54 14.15 11.45
N ALA A 193 6.70 15.19 11.40
CA ALA A 193 6.98 16.62 11.47
C ALA A 193 6.16 17.30 12.57
N ALA A 194 6.79 18.15 13.39
CA ALA A 194 6.10 18.99 14.37
C ALA A 194 6.78 20.35 14.50
N SER A 195 6.15 21.23 15.29
CA SER A 195 6.16 22.68 15.12
C SER A 195 6.19 23.42 16.46
N GLY A 196 6.35 24.75 16.42
CA GLY A 196 6.13 25.60 17.60
C GLY A 196 6.28 27.09 17.25
N ALA A 197 5.76 27.97 18.10
CA ALA A 197 5.79 29.43 17.97
C ALA A 197 5.45 30.10 19.30
N ALA A 198 5.82 31.38 19.48
CA ALA A 198 5.23 32.32 20.43
C ALA A 198 5.85 33.72 20.31
N GLY A 199 5.14 34.74 19.85
CA GLY A 199 5.62 36.12 19.74
C GLY A 199 4.70 37.12 20.45
N GLY A 200 5.24 38.29 20.81
CA GLY A 200 4.49 39.43 21.33
C GLY A 200 3.56 40.00 20.25
N ASP A 201 4.10 40.30 19.08
CA ASP A 201 3.35 40.82 17.93
C ASP A 201 2.93 39.68 16.98
N ASP A 202 3.79 39.27 16.05
CA ASP A 202 3.52 38.18 15.11
C ASP A 202 4.08 36.83 15.61
N ALA A 203 3.43 35.70 15.31
CA ALA A 203 4.12 34.42 15.30
C ALA A 203 3.68 33.44 14.20
N HIS A 204 4.65 32.66 13.72
CA HIS A 204 4.53 31.85 12.51
C HIS A 204 5.02 30.43 12.75
N ALA A 205 4.32 29.44 12.20
CA ALA A 205 4.76 28.05 12.26
C ALA A 205 4.46 27.21 11.03
N GLY A 206 5.39 26.29 10.75
CA GLY A 206 5.22 25.19 9.80
C GLY A 206 5.47 23.83 10.44
N ALA A 207 4.96 22.75 9.84
CA ALA A 207 5.70 21.49 9.69
C ALA A 207 5.34 20.79 8.38
N VAL A 208 6.29 20.00 7.86
CA VAL A 208 6.14 19.26 6.61
C VAL A 208 6.77 17.88 6.76
N ALA A 209 6.06 16.77 6.55
CA ALA A 209 6.64 15.42 6.48
C ALA A 209 6.36 14.78 5.12
N ILE A 210 7.34 14.11 4.53
CA ILE A 210 7.21 13.45 3.23
C ILE A 210 7.79 12.03 3.30
N ASN A 211 7.06 11.07 2.74
CA ASN A 211 7.52 9.74 2.43
C ASN A 211 7.43 9.52 0.91
N LEU A 212 8.53 9.09 0.30
CA LEU A 212 8.62 8.65 -1.10
C LEU A 212 9.25 7.26 -1.09
N LEU A 213 8.45 6.22 -1.30
CA LEU A 213 8.87 4.83 -1.29
C LEU A 213 8.69 4.26 -2.71
N LEU A 214 9.75 3.68 -3.26
CA LEU A 214 9.73 2.90 -4.49
C LEU A 214 10.24 1.50 -4.17
N GLU A 215 9.37 0.52 -4.22
CA GLU A 215 9.68 -0.85 -3.81
C GLU A 215 9.42 -1.83 -4.95
N ASN A 216 10.36 -2.76 -5.09
CA ASN A 216 10.30 -3.84 -6.07
C ASN A 216 10.73 -5.12 -5.37
N THR A 217 9.80 -6.06 -5.18
CA THR A 217 10.06 -7.35 -4.55
C THR A 217 9.72 -8.43 -5.55
N ARG A 218 10.70 -9.24 -5.94
CA ARG A 218 10.53 -10.20 -7.02
C ARG A 218 11.09 -11.58 -6.72
N ALA A 219 10.25 -12.60 -6.87
CA ALA A 219 10.65 -13.99 -6.91
C ALA A 219 10.36 -14.56 -8.31
N GLU A 220 11.40 -14.83 -9.10
CA GLU A 220 11.27 -15.15 -10.52
C GLU A 220 12.00 -16.46 -10.86
N ILE A 221 11.31 -17.34 -11.58
CA ILE A 221 11.96 -18.28 -12.49
C ILE A 221 11.95 -17.62 -13.86
N GLY A 222 13.13 -17.31 -14.41
CA GLY A 222 13.25 -16.72 -15.76
C GLY A 222 12.76 -17.63 -16.90
N ASP A 223 12.93 -17.19 -18.13
CA ASP A 223 12.32 -17.84 -19.31
C ASP A 223 13.09 -19.11 -19.77
N ASP A 224 12.46 -19.95 -20.59
CA ASP A 224 13.05 -21.17 -21.19
C ASP A 224 13.69 -22.15 -20.17
N ASN A 225 13.25 -22.12 -18.91
CA ASN A 225 13.84 -22.91 -17.83
C ASN A 225 13.33 -24.36 -17.82
N THR A 226 14.12 -25.29 -17.26
CA THR A 226 13.69 -26.69 -17.05
C THR A 226 13.92 -27.09 -15.60
N ILE A 227 12.85 -27.29 -14.86
CA ILE A 227 12.86 -27.60 -13.42
C ILE A 227 12.35 -29.01 -13.18
N THR A 228 13.11 -29.81 -12.44
CA THR A 228 12.70 -31.15 -12.01
C THR A 228 13.01 -31.36 -10.55
N THR A 229 11.98 -31.66 -9.75
CA THR A 229 12.17 -32.16 -8.39
C THR A 229 12.05 -33.70 -8.38
N THR A 230 12.53 -34.33 -7.30
CA THR A 230 12.39 -35.77 -7.05
C THR A 230 11.88 -35.99 -5.61
N GLU A 231 12.04 -37.19 -5.03
CA GLU A 231 11.58 -37.50 -3.67
C GLU A 231 12.74 -37.94 -2.76
N ILE A 232 12.89 -37.32 -1.57
CA ILE A 232 13.97 -37.65 -0.61
C ILE A 232 13.51 -38.76 0.37
N PRO A 233 14.35 -39.76 0.71
CA PRO A 233 14.07 -40.67 1.83
C PRO A 233 13.97 -39.96 3.19
N SER A 234 12.84 -40.09 3.89
CA SER A 234 12.70 -39.63 5.29
C SER A 234 13.08 -40.71 6.31
N ILE A 235 13.23 -40.31 7.58
CA ILE A 235 13.69 -41.12 8.74
C ILE A 235 12.81 -42.37 9.04
N ARG A 236 11.70 -42.59 8.31
CA ARG A 236 10.86 -43.80 8.42
C ARG A 236 10.59 -44.52 7.09
N GLY A 237 11.34 -44.22 6.03
CA GLY A 237 11.15 -44.85 4.71
C GLY A 237 9.93 -44.35 3.94
N VAL A 238 9.26 -43.30 4.43
CA VAL A 238 8.30 -42.51 3.64
C VAL A 238 9.10 -41.53 2.79
N LEU A 239 8.82 -41.45 1.50
CA LEU A 239 9.49 -40.48 0.62
C LEU A 239 8.84 -39.09 0.82
N LYS A 240 9.66 -38.04 0.96
CA LYS A 240 9.20 -36.65 1.01
C LYS A 240 9.21 -36.10 -0.42
N PRO A 241 8.04 -35.73 -1.00
CA PRO A 241 8.00 -35.17 -2.34
C PRO A 241 8.65 -33.79 -2.40
N GLY A 242 9.29 -33.48 -3.53
CA GLY A 242 9.86 -32.18 -3.82
C GLY A 242 8.82 -31.17 -4.31
N ASN A 243 8.67 -30.07 -3.58
CA ASN A 243 7.84 -28.94 -3.95
C ASN A 243 8.61 -27.91 -4.80
N VAL A 244 7.89 -27.03 -5.48
CA VAL A 244 8.45 -25.79 -6.05
C VAL A 244 7.68 -24.60 -5.44
N ASN A 245 8.37 -23.76 -4.69
CA ASN A 245 7.80 -22.60 -4.04
C ASN A 245 8.44 -21.33 -4.63
N ILE A 246 7.64 -20.45 -5.22
CA ILE A 246 8.01 -19.10 -5.64
C ILE A 246 7.16 -18.14 -4.81
N HIS A 247 7.81 -17.28 -4.02
CA HIS A 247 7.11 -16.41 -3.08
C HIS A 247 7.75 -15.03 -3.00
N ALA A 248 6.98 -13.99 -3.28
CA ALA A 248 7.38 -12.60 -3.08
C ALA A 248 6.47 -11.96 -2.03
N SER A 249 7.04 -11.53 -0.90
CA SER A 249 6.29 -10.86 0.18
C SER A 249 6.88 -9.47 0.43
N SER A 250 6.02 -8.46 0.51
CA SER A 250 6.43 -7.08 0.75
C SER A 250 5.51 -6.42 1.78
N SER A 251 5.98 -6.28 3.02
CA SER A 251 5.17 -5.79 4.15
C SER A 251 5.68 -4.45 4.69
N ASP A 252 4.79 -3.46 4.68
CA ASP A 252 5.05 -2.08 5.09
C ASP A 252 4.28 -1.73 6.36
N ASN A 253 4.94 -1.01 7.25
CA ASN A 253 4.31 -0.40 8.40
C ASN A 253 4.78 1.06 8.48
N LEU A 254 3.91 2.01 8.12
CA LEU A 254 4.31 3.40 7.82
C LEU A 254 3.40 4.43 8.49
N ARG A 255 3.94 5.20 9.44
CA ARG A 255 3.15 6.17 10.24
C ARG A 255 3.70 7.60 10.12
N THR A 256 3.11 8.36 9.19
CA THR A 256 3.53 9.70 8.74
C THR A 256 2.78 10.82 9.49
N GLY A 257 3.35 12.02 9.64
CA GLY A 257 2.60 13.12 10.25
C GLY A 257 3.21 14.50 10.16
N ALA A 258 2.42 15.59 10.13
CA ALA A 258 2.91 16.98 10.11
C ALA A 258 2.02 17.98 10.87
N GLY A 259 2.48 18.47 12.03
CA GLY A 259 1.79 19.46 12.87
C GLY A 259 2.06 20.94 12.55
N SER A 260 1.42 21.85 13.30
CA SER A 260 1.68 23.30 13.27
C SER A 260 1.12 23.96 14.54
N ILE A 261 1.84 24.94 15.10
CA ILE A 261 1.61 25.64 16.39
C ILE A 261 2.49 26.89 16.28
N ALA A 262 2.10 28.17 16.32
CA ALA A 262 0.90 28.87 16.82
C ALA A 262 1.14 30.43 16.84
N VAL A 263 0.36 31.17 17.66
CA VAL A 263 0.65 32.43 18.41
C VAL A 263 0.85 33.78 17.68
N GLY A 264 0.58 34.88 18.38
CA GLY A 264 1.02 36.27 18.11
C GLY A 264 -0.09 37.22 18.53
N LEU A 265 0.14 38.17 19.44
CA LEU A 265 -0.97 39.03 19.91
C LEU A 265 -1.56 39.83 18.74
N GLU A 266 -0.74 40.29 17.80
CA GLU A 266 -1.24 40.82 16.55
C GLU A 266 -1.72 39.69 15.63
N VAL A 267 -0.83 38.75 15.24
CA VAL A 267 -1.11 37.73 14.22
C VAL A 267 -0.47 36.39 14.55
N GLY A 268 -1.26 35.30 14.51
CA GLY A 268 -0.72 33.94 14.43
C GLY A 268 -1.05 33.20 13.16
N LYS A 269 -0.08 32.43 12.67
CA LYS A 269 -0.13 31.68 11.41
C LYS A 269 0.42 30.27 11.60
N GLY A 270 -0.38 29.25 11.35
CA GLY A 270 0.05 27.85 11.39
C GLY A 270 -0.16 27.10 10.07
N ILE A 271 0.84 26.33 9.61
CA ILE A 271 0.78 25.41 8.45
C ILE A 271 1.29 24.01 8.79
N GLY A 272 0.51 22.95 8.56
CA GLY A 272 0.93 21.56 8.76
C GLY A 272 0.63 20.71 7.53
N ILE A 273 1.65 20.13 6.90
CA ILE A 273 1.47 19.44 5.60
C ILE A 273 2.22 18.10 5.54
N ALA A 274 1.51 16.97 5.47
CA ALA A 274 2.16 15.66 5.31
C ALA A 274 1.82 15.00 3.96
N ALA A 275 2.80 14.29 3.41
CA ALA A 275 2.69 13.54 2.17
C ALA A 275 3.21 12.13 2.37
N ASN A 276 2.40 11.12 2.08
CA ASN A 276 2.84 9.73 1.95
C ASN A 276 2.65 9.28 0.51
N ILE A 277 3.73 8.87 -0.17
CA ILE A 277 3.71 8.41 -1.56
C ILE A 277 4.47 7.09 -1.61
N VAL A 278 3.76 5.99 -1.82
CA VAL A 278 4.31 4.66 -1.98
C VAL A 278 4.03 4.18 -3.39
N THR A 279 5.01 3.53 -4.00
CA THR A 279 4.86 2.79 -5.25
C THR A 279 5.55 1.45 -5.07
N LYS A 280 4.77 0.39 -4.95
CA LYS A 280 5.24 -0.97 -4.69
C LYS A 280 4.86 -1.88 -5.84
N ASN A 281 5.80 -2.74 -6.24
CA ASN A 281 5.57 -3.85 -7.15
C ASN A 281 6.05 -5.12 -6.43
N VAL A 282 5.19 -6.14 -6.40
CA VAL A 282 5.46 -7.47 -5.82
C VAL A 282 5.15 -8.48 -6.91
N ASP A 283 6.18 -9.12 -7.46
CA ASP A 283 6.08 -10.04 -8.60
C ASP A 283 6.53 -11.46 -8.17
N ALA A 284 5.67 -12.47 -8.31
CA ALA A 284 6.04 -13.88 -8.20
C ALA A 284 5.74 -14.59 -9.53
N GLN A 285 6.75 -15.13 -10.21
CA GLN A 285 6.59 -15.55 -11.60
C GLN A 285 7.27 -16.90 -11.92
N ILE A 286 6.59 -17.71 -12.74
CA ILE A 286 7.20 -18.74 -13.60
C ILE A 286 7.26 -18.18 -15.03
N GLY A 287 8.46 -18.09 -15.59
CA GLY A 287 8.75 -17.49 -16.90
C GLY A 287 8.17 -18.23 -18.10
N GLN A 288 8.17 -17.56 -19.25
CA GLN A 288 7.63 -18.07 -20.51
C GLN A 288 8.35 -19.34 -20.96
N ALA A 289 7.61 -20.23 -21.62
CA ALA A 289 8.10 -21.52 -22.14
C ALA A 289 8.84 -22.41 -21.11
N THR A 290 8.71 -22.14 -19.81
CA THR A 290 9.39 -22.89 -18.76
C THR A 290 8.69 -24.22 -18.48
N GLU A 291 9.47 -25.31 -18.42
CA GLU A 291 9.00 -26.64 -18.01
C GLU A 291 9.25 -26.86 -16.52
N VAL A 292 8.21 -27.18 -15.73
CA VAL A 292 8.31 -27.48 -14.29
C VAL A 292 7.68 -28.83 -13.98
N ASN A 293 8.46 -29.75 -13.40
CA ASN A 293 8.01 -31.08 -12.97
C ASN A 293 8.24 -31.28 -11.46
N ALA A 294 7.19 -31.06 -10.67
CA ALA A 294 7.19 -31.17 -9.21
C ALA A 294 6.61 -32.52 -8.73
N GLN A 295 7.34 -33.26 -7.89
CA GLN A 295 6.80 -34.46 -7.25
C GLN A 295 5.84 -34.15 -6.09
N GLY A 296 5.80 -32.90 -5.65
CA GLY A 296 4.91 -32.39 -4.61
C GLY A 296 3.97 -31.31 -5.14
N SER A 297 3.74 -30.29 -4.30
CA SER A 297 2.93 -29.12 -4.65
C SER A 297 3.77 -28.01 -5.29
N ILE A 298 3.11 -27.13 -6.05
CA ILE A 298 3.68 -25.90 -6.60
C ILE A 298 2.93 -24.71 -5.99
N VAL A 299 3.66 -23.67 -5.57
CA VAL A 299 3.10 -22.42 -5.08
C VAL A 299 3.79 -21.26 -5.78
N VAL A 300 3.00 -20.35 -6.37
CA VAL A 300 3.41 -19.05 -6.88
C VAL A 300 2.59 -18.03 -6.09
N ALA A 301 3.21 -17.27 -5.19
CA ALA A 301 2.47 -16.44 -4.24
C ALA A 301 3.07 -15.05 -4.07
N THR A 302 2.23 -14.04 -4.15
CA THR A 302 2.52 -12.64 -3.82
C THR A 302 1.71 -12.21 -2.62
N GLU A 303 2.36 -11.67 -1.59
CA GLU A 303 1.72 -11.09 -0.41
C GLU A 303 2.17 -9.63 -0.27
N SER A 304 1.23 -8.68 -0.28
CA SER A 304 1.47 -7.28 0.05
C SER A 304 0.62 -6.87 1.25
N ALA A 305 1.24 -6.22 2.23
CA ALA A 305 0.53 -5.73 3.40
C ALA A 305 1.00 -4.32 3.77
N GLU A 306 0.06 -3.42 4.01
CA GLU A 306 0.28 -1.99 4.20
C GLU A 306 -0.47 -1.48 5.45
N ASP A 307 0.22 -1.32 6.58
CA ASP A 307 -0.33 -0.68 7.80
C ASP A 307 0.10 0.79 7.84
N VAL A 308 -0.81 1.69 7.46
CA VAL A 308 -0.53 3.09 7.14
C VAL A 308 -1.36 4.03 8.02
N PHE A 309 -0.68 4.97 8.69
CA PHE A 309 -1.34 6.04 9.45
C PHE A 309 -0.75 7.40 9.06
N SER A 310 -1.52 8.36 8.53
CA SER A 310 -1.01 9.70 8.18
C SER A 310 -1.78 10.85 8.85
N ILE A 311 -1.08 11.93 9.23
CA ILE A 311 -1.70 13.08 9.92
C ILE A 311 -1.20 14.45 9.44
N ALA A 312 -2.08 15.44 9.30
CA ALA A 312 -1.68 16.83 9.06
C ALA A 312 -2.48 17.81 9.95
N ALA A 313 -1.83 18.56 10.84
CA ALA A 313 -2.51 19.36 11.87
C ALA A 313 -2.00 20.81 11.91
N ALA A 314 -2.86 21.82 12.10
CA ALA A 314 -2.45 23.23 12.02
C ALA A 314 -3.32 24.28 12.77
N PRO A 315 -3.20 24.40 14.10
CA PRO A 315 -3.57 25.60 14.87
C PRO A 315 -2.55 26.78 14.76
N SER A 316 -2.80 28.06 15.10
CA SER A 316 -4.00 28.89 15.40
C SER A 316 -3.52 30.27 15.94
N PHE A 317 -4.32 30.96 16.77
CA PHE A 317 -3.97 32.06 17.71
C PHE A 317 -3.55 33.42 17.04
N GLY A 318 -3.44 34.59 17.71
CA GLY A 318 -4.23 35.15 18.83
C GLY A 318 -3.39 35.92 19.87
N ALA A 319 -3.78 37.07 20.46
CA ALA A 319 -4.93 37.96 20.27
C ALA A 319 -4.72 39.35 20.96
N GLY A 320 -4.82 40.47 20.23
CA GLY A 320 -4.28 41.76 20.70
C GLY A 320 -4.11 42.92 19.70
N SER A 321 -4.47 42.78 18.42
CA SER A 321 -4.65 43.93 17.51
C SER A 321 -5.82 43.73 16.54
N ALA A 322 -5.95 44.57 15.51
CA ALA A 322 -7.03 44.48 14.51
C ALA A 322 -6.79 43.39 13.42
N GLN A 323 -5.71 42.61 13.52
CA GLN A 323 -5.24 41.71 12.46
C GLN A 323 -5.79 40.27 12.58
N PRO A 324 -5.99 39.52 11.48
CA PRO A 324 -6.57 38.16 11.49
C PRO A 324 -5.58 37.03 11.83
N SER A 325 -6.07 35.95 12.44
CA SER A 325 -5.33 34.68 12.65
C SER A 325 -5.60 33.62 11.56
N PHE A 326 -4.64 32.73 11.31
CA PHE A 326 -4.68 31.71 10.24
C PHE A 326 -4.21 30.32 10.69
N GLY A 327 -4.94 29.27 10.28
CA GLY A 327 -4.49 27.87 10.38
C GLY A 327 -4.77 27.08 9.10
N GLY A 328 -3.78 26.34 8.60
CA GLY A 328 -3.84 25.64 7.31
C GLY A 328 -3.26 24.22 7.37
N ALA A 329 -4.08 23.19 7.17
CA ALA A 329 -3.63 21.79 7.17
C ALA A 329 -3.82 21.14 5.78
N ILE A 330 -2.82 20.40 5.30
CA ILE A 330 -2.93 19.64 4.03
C ILE A 330 -2.36 18.23 4.21
N GLN A 331 -3.11 17.20 3.89
CA GLN A 331 -2.62 15.82 3.82
C GLN A 331 -2.72 15.31 2.37
N LEU A 332 -1.68 14.62 1.93
CA LEU A 332 -1.66 13.83 0.70
C LEU A 332 -1.27 12.40 1.06
N THR A 333 -2.09 11.42 0.71
CA THR A 333 -1.73 10.01 0.73
C THR A 333 -1.93 9.43 -0.66
N SER A 334 -0.90 8.81 -1.21
CA SER A 334 -0.90 8.15 -2.52
C SER A 334 -0.32 6.75 -2.34
N GLN A 335 -1.18 5.73 -2.42
CA GLN A 335 -0.78 4.33 -2.49
C GLN A 335 -0.89 3.86 -3.94
N VAL A 336 0.17 3.25 -4.45
CA VAL A 336 0.20 2.58 -5.75
C VAL A 336 0.81 1.20 -5.52
N VAL A 337 -0.04 0.19 -5.36
CA VAL A 337 0.38 -1.20 -5.13
C VAL A 337 0.08 -2.01 -6.39
N LYS A 338 1.01 -2.92 -6.72
CA LYS A 338 0.84 -3.93 -7.75
C LYS A 338 1.37 -5.24 -7.21
N ALA A 339 0.49 -6.20 -6.95
CA ALA A 339 0.85 -7.56 -6.61
C ALA A 339 0.48 -8.46 -7.79
N LYS A 340 1.43 -9.25 -8.30
CA LYS A 340 1.23 -10.13 -9.45
C LYS A 340 1.86 -11.50 -9.24
N SER A 341 1.02 -12.52 -9.14
CA SER A 341 1.41 -13.93 -9.25
C SER A 341 1.08 -14.48 -10.63
N GLU A 342 2.09 -14.98 -11.34
CA GLU A 342 1.97 -15.36 -12.74
C GLU A 342 2.64 -16.71 -13.05
N VAL A 343 1.93 -17.54 -13.82
CA VAL A 343 2.55 -18.56 -14.66
C VAL A 343 2.45 -18.04 -16.09
N ALA A 344 3.58 -17.66 -16.69
CA ALA A 344 3.57 -16.93 -17.95
C ALA A 344 3.17 -17.83 -19.15
N ALA A 345 2.98 -17.20 -20.30
CA ALA A 345 2.56 -17.85 -21.52
C ALA A 345 3.47 -19.02 -21.94
N ASP A 346 2.86 -20.04 -22.58
CA ASP A 346 3.50 -21.27 -23.07
C ASP A 346 4.23 -22.13 -22.01
N ALA A 347 4.18 -21.78 -20.72
CA ALA A 347 4.79 -22.57 -19.66
C ALA A 347 4.12 -23.95 -19.49
N VAL A 348 4.91 -24.99 -19.19
CA VAL A 348 4.44 -26.38 -19.03
C VAL A 348 4.71 -26.83 -17.60
N VAL A 349 3.67 -26.86 -16.76
CA VAL A 349 3.79 -27.06 -15.32
C VAL A 349 3.03 -28.31 -14.86
N SER A 350 3.71 -29.19 -14.13
CA SER A 350 3.15 -30.44 -13.61
C SER A 350 3.46 -30.58 -12.12
N ALA A 351 2.42 -30.72 -11.29
CA ALA A 351 2.49 -30.99 -9.87
C ALA A 351 1.79 -32.31 -9.53
N ARG A 352 2.49 -33.25 -8.88
CA ARG A 352 1.86 -34.50 -8.43
C ARG A 352 0.92 -34.31 -7.25
N ASP A 353 1.00 -33.17 -6.55
CA ASP A 353 0.02 -32.74 -5.56
C ASP A 353 -0.73 -31.48 -6.08
N ASN A 354 -0.80 -30.38 -5.33
CA ASN A 354 -1.65 -29.23 -5.67
C ASN A 354 -0.83 -28.10 -6.32
N MET A 355 -1.51 -27.19 -7.02
CA MET A 355 -0.93 -25.95 -7.50
C MET A 355 -1.73 -24.74 -6.98
N GLN A 356 -1.02 -23.72 -6.51
CA GLN A 356 -1.60 -22.46 -6.05
C GLN A 356 -0.89 -21.30 -6.74
N VAL A 357 -1.66 -20.38 -7.31
CA VAL A 357 -1.21 -19.08 -7.82
C VAL A 357 -2.03 -18.03 -7.08
N THR A 358 -1.44 -17.30 -6.14
CA THR A 358 -2.17 -16.47 -5.17
C THR A 358 -1.60 -15.06 -5.06
N SER A 359 -2.44 -14.04 -5.21
CA SER A 359 -2.08 -12.65 -4.96
C SER A 359 -2.97 -12.07 -3.87
N ASP A 360 -2.38 -11.80 -2.71
CA ASP A 360 -3.11 -11.28 -1.55
C ASP A 360 -2.57 -9.90 -1.18
N HIS A 361 -3.47 -8.91 -1.09
CA HIS A 361 -3.21 -7.54 -0.66
C HIS A 361 -4.07 -7.19 0.57
N GLU A 362 -3.46 -6.55 1.57
CA GLU A 362 -4.13 -5.99 2.74
C GLU A 362 -3.69 -4.54 2.99
N LEU A 363 -4.61 -3.57 2.86
CA LEU A 363 -4.36 -2.17 3.19
C LEU A 363 -5.18 -1.73 4.41
N HIS A 364 -4.49 -1.28 5.45
CA HIS A 364 -5.09 -0.52 6.54
C HIS A 364 -4.60 0.93 6.47
N LEU A 365 -5.50 1.88 6.19
CA LEU A 365 -5.19 3.28 5.94
C LEU A 365 -6.03 4.24 6.80
N ASP A 366 -5.44 4.72 7.88
CA ASP A 366 -5.99 5.80 8.70
C ASP A 366 -5.40 7.16 8.29
N VAL A 367 -6.24 8.18 8.09
CA VAL A 367 -5.80 9.52 7.67
C VAL A 367 -6.55 10.60 8.43
N ILE A 368 -5.86 11.48 9.17
CA ILE A 368 -6.53 12.56 9.94
C ILE A 368 -5.91 13.94 9.64
N THR A 369 -6.75 14.89 9.23
CA THR A 369 -6.34 16.27 8.91
C THR A 369 -7.12 17.28 9.75
N GLY A 370 -6.45 18.27 10.36
CA GLY A 370 -7.10 19.21 11.27
C GLY A 370 -6.52 20.63 11.23
N SER A 371 -7.32 21.66 10.97
CA SER A 371 -6.90 23.06 11.03
C SER A 371 -7.61 23.85 12.13
N GLY A 372 -6.93 24.84 12.71
CA GLY A 372 -7.43 25.65 13.82
C GLY A 372 -7.05 27.13 13.70
N ALA A 373 -7.96 28.05 14.04
CA ALA A 373 -7.67 29.49 14.12
C ALA A 373 -8.37 30.16 15.32
N GLY A 374 -7.78 31.25 15.84
CA GLY A 374 -8.16 31.82 17.14
C GLY A 374 -7.74 33.29 17.30
N SER A 375 -8.66 34.23 17.49
CA SER A 375 -8.31 35.64 17.72
C SER A 375 -9.35 36.46 18.51
N SER A 376 -8.97 37.62 19.05
CA SER A 376 -9.89 38.67 19.52
C SER A 376 -10.52 39.45 18.35
N SER A 377 -9.95 39.34 17.15
CA SER A 377 -10.41 39.91 15.89
C SER A 377 -10.97 38.78 14.98
N ASP A 378 -10.52 38.68 13.73
CA ASP A 378 -10.93 37.64 12.78
C ASP A 378 -10.06 36.37 12.91
N ALA A 379 -10.64 35.21 12.61
CA ALA A 379 -9.98 33.91 12.64
C ALA A 379 -10.33 33.05 11.41
N ARG A 380 -9.32 32.45 10.77
CA ARG A 380 -9.47 31.73 9.49
C ARG A 380 -8.79 30.37 9.48
N ALA A 381 -9.55 29.29 9.31
CA ALA A 381 -9.01 27.93 9.23
C ALA A 381 -9.34 27.25 7.89
N GLY A 382 -8.40 26.46 7.36
CA GLY A 382 -8.57 25.68 6.13
C GLY A 382 -7.88 24.33 6.24
N SER A 383 -8.60 23.25 5.92
CA SER A 383 -8.08 21.88 5.95
C SER A 383 -8.42 21.14 4.66
N LEU A 384 -7.43 20.45 4.09
CA LEU A 384 -7.57 19.67 2.87
C LEU A 384 -6.94 18.29 3.07
N ASN A 385 -7.70 17.23 2.84
CA ASN A 385 -7.18 15.87 2.75
C ASN A 385 -7.34 15.37 1.32
N ILE A 386 -6.31 14.72 0.79
CA ILE A 386 -6.31 14.04 -0.51
C ILE A 386 -5.82 12.61 -0.28
N VAL A 387 -6.69 11.64 -0.56
CA VAL A 387 -6.36 10.21 -0.57
C VAL A 387 -6.50 9.68 -1.99
N SER A 388 -5.46 9.05 -2.48
CA SER A 388 -5.44 8.29 -3.72
C SER A 388 -4.96 6.87 -3.41
N VAL A 389 -5.81 5.88 -3.62
CA VAL A 389 -5.44 4.46 -3.58
C VAL A 389 -5.58 3.94 -5.00
N LEU A 390 -4.51 3.35 -5.52
CA LEU A 390 -4.52 2.52 -6.71
C LEU A 390 -3.96 1.16 -6.31
N ASP A 391 -4.84 0.16 -6.22
CA ASP A 391 -4.44 -1.24 -6.00
C ASP A 391 -4.66 -2.06 -7.27
N ARG A 392 -3.77 -3.03 -7.47
CA ARG A 392 -3.91 -4.05 -8.52
C ARG A 392 -3.33 -5.36 -8.02
N SER A 393 -4.20 -6.28 -7.65
CA SER A 393 -3.89 -7.65 -7.22
C SER A 393 -4.25 -8.63 -8.34
N GLU A 394 -3.26 -9.34 -8.88
CA GLU A 394 -3.38 -10.20 -10.06
C GLU A 394 -2.83 -11.59 -9.81
N ALA A 395 -3.66 -12.62 -10.02
CA ALA A 395 -3.22 -14.02 -10.04
C ALA A 395 -3.63 -14.67 -11.37
N LEU A 396 -2.67 -15.18 -12.14
CA LEU A 396 -2.98 -15.65 -13.49
C LEU A 396 -2.18 -16.87 -13.98
N ILE A 397 -2.84 -17.67 -14.83
CA ILE A 397 -2.23 -18.64 -15.73
C ILE A 397 -2.30 -18.05 -17.13
N GLY A 398 -1.16 -17.78 -17.77
CA GLY A 398 -1.05 -17.06 -19.03
C GLY A 398 -1.42 -17.87 -20.27
N GLU A 399 -1.43 -17.18 -21.42
CA GLU A 399 -1.87 -17.74 -22.70
C GLU A 399 -1.18 -19.07 -23.04
N ASN A 400 -1.96 -20.04 -23.52
CA ASN A 400 -1.48 -21.37 -23.97
C ASN A 400 -0.70 -22.22 -22.92
N ALA A 401 -0.59 -21.76 -21.67
CA ALA A 401 0.11 -22.50 -20.61
C ALA A 401 -0.57 -23.87 -20.34
N GLN A 402 0.23 -24.87 -20.02
CA GLN A 402 -0.21 -26.26 -19.83
C GLN A 402 0.03 -26.69 -18.38
N ILE A 403 -1.04 -26.79 -17.60
CA ILE A 403 -1.02 -27.13 -16.17
C ILE A 403 -1.54 -28.54 -15.95
N THR A 404 -0.84 -29.38 -15.20
CA THR A 404 -1.30 -30.70 -14.74
C THR A 404 -1.17 -30.82 -13.23
N VAL A 405 -2.25 -31.20 -12.55
CA VAL A 405 -2.29 -31.37 -11.08
C VAL A 405 -3.02 -32.65 -10.68
N SER A 406 -2.55 -33.35 -9.65
CA SER A 406 -3.13 -34.63 -9.18
C SER A 406 -3.51 -34.65 -7.68
N GLY A 407 -3.16 -33.62 -6.92
CA GLY A 407 -3.51 -33.44 -5.51
C GLY A 407 -5.01 -33.27 -5.27
N ASN A 408 -5.45 -33.40 -4.02
CA ASN A 408 -6.89 -33.41 -3.73
C ASN A 408 -7.58 -32.03 -3.77
N GLN A 409 -6.82 -30.94 -3.82
CA GLN A 409 -7.34 -29.59 -4.03
C GLN A 409 -7.32 -29.24 -5.53
N GLY A 410 -6.25 -29.65 -6.23
CA GLY A 410 -6.06 -29.39 -7.65
C GLY A 410 -5.38 -28.04 -7.89
N LEU A 411 -5.96 -27.20 -8.76
CA LEU A 411 -5.46 -25.86 -9.08
C LEU A 411 -6.29 -24.79 -8.36
N THR A 412 -5.62 -23.86 -7.70
CA THR A 412 -6.22 -22.59 -7.23
C THR A 412 -5.50 -21.41 -7.87
N VAL A 413 -6.26 -20.50 -8.47
CA VAL A 413 -5.83 -19.18 -8.93
C VAL A 413 -6.67 -18.17 -8.14
N SER A 414 -6.07 -17.41 -7.23
CA SER A 414 -6.81 -16.54 -6.31
C SER A 414 -6.19 -15.15 -6.23
N ALA A 415 -6.99 -14.11 -6.41
CA ALA A 415 -6.62 -12.74 -6.12
C ALA A 415 -7.52 -12.19 -5.01
N THR A 416 -6.91 -11.64 -3.97
CA THR A 416 -7.59 -11.07 -2.81
C THR A 416 -7.10 -9.64 -2.57
N SER A 417 -8.03 -8.72 -2.38
CA SER A 417 -7.80 -7.33 -1.93
C SER A 417 -8.68 -7.09 -0.69
N ASN A 418 -8.11 -6.52 0.37
CA ASN A 418 -8.83 -6.16 1.60
C ASN A 418 -8.38 -4.79 2.12
N GLU A 419 -9.24 -3.79 1.99
CA GLU A 419 -8.93 -2.38 2.21
C GLU A 419 -9.80 -1.80 3.32
N THR A 420 -9.19 -1.17 4.32
CA THR A 420 -9.88 -0.40 5.36
C THR A 420 -9.32 1.02 5.37
N VAL A 421 -10.16 2.01 5.06
CA VAL A 421 -9.76 3.39 4.77
C VAL A 421 -10.56 4.37 5.65
N LEU A 422 -9.89 5.12 6.54
CA LEU A 422 -10.51 6.06 7.51
C LEU A 422 -9.98 7.52 7.33
N PRO A 423 -10.42 8.26 6.31
CA PRO A 423 -10.05 9.66 6.09
C PRO A 423 -10.96 10.68 6.80
N VAL A 424 -10.41 11.40 7.77
CA VAL A 424 -11.10 12.45 8.54
C VAL A 424 -10.44 13.82 8.33
N VAL A 425 -11.21 14.86 8.02
CA VAL A 425 -10.75 16.25 7.86
C VAL A 425 -11.60 17.23 8.67
N VAL A 426 -10.98 18.13 9.45
CA VAL A 426 -11.69 19.08 10.32
C VAL A 426 -11.11 20.51 10.24
N GLY A 427 -11.97 21.52 10.07
CA GLY A 427 -11.61 22.94 10.14
C GLY A 427 -12.29 23.69 11.28
N GLY A 428 -11.50 24.30 12.19
CA GLY A 428 -12.00 25.01 13.37
C GLY A 428 -11.57 26.49 13.44
N ALA A 429 -12.48 27.45 13.64
CA ALA A 429 -12.10 28.86 13.83
C ALA A 429 -12.89 29.58 14.95
N ALA A 430 -12.20 30.34 15.81
CA ALA A 430 -12.80 31.12 16.88
C ALA A 430 -12.33 32.60 16.86
N GLY A 431 -13.23 33.57 16.73
CA GLY A 431 -12.86 34.99 16.53
C GLY A 431 -13.78 35.97 17.26
N GLY A 432 -13.24 36.95 17.98
CA GLY A 432 -14.05 38.03 18.57
C GLY A 432 -14.78 38.89 17.52
N GLY A 433 -14.28 38.92 16.28
CA GLY A 433 -14.92 39.41 15.06
C GLY A 433 -15.49 38.29 14.20
N THR A 434 -14.89 38.04 13.05
CA THR A 434 -15.34 37.05 12.06
C THR A 434 -14.57 35.75 12.20
N ALA A 435 -15.25 34.66 12.53
CA ALA A 435 -14.71 33.31 12.42
C ALA A 435 -15.13 32.69 11.08
N SER A 436 -14.16 32.18 10.31
CA SER A 436 -14.40 31.44 9.08
C SER A 436 -13.57 30.16 9.02
N ALA A 437 -14.18 29.02 8.69
CA ALA A 437 -13.45 27.78 8.52
C ALA A 437 -13.95 26.95 7.33
N ALA A 438 -13.04 26.21 6.70
CA ALA A 438 -13.33 25.29 5.60
C ALA A 438 -12.61 23.94 5.76
N SER A 439 -13.27 22.87 5.34
CA SER A 439 -12.70 21.52 5.26
C SER A 439 -13.04 20.87 3.93
N ALA A 440 -12.10 20.18 3.29
CA ALA A 440 -12.32 19.41 2.07
C ALA A 440 -11.65 18.04 2.17
N ASN A 441 -12.44 16.98 1.99
CA ASN A 441 -11.95 15.61 1.86
C ASN A 441 -12.10 15.20 0.39
N LEU A 442 -11.00 14.81 -0.25
CA LEU A 442 -10.99 14.34 -1.63
C LEU A 442 -10.41 12.92 -1.63
N ILE A 443 -11.25 11.93 -1.90
CA ILE A 443 -10.88 10.51 -1.84
C ILE A 443 -11.10 9.91 -3.23
N SER A 444 -10.06 9.28 -3.79
CA SER A 444 -10.15 8.45 -4.99
C SER A 444 -9.57 7.08 -4.68
N ILE A 445 -10.38 6.06 -4.84
CA ILE A 445 -10.02 4.65 -4.74
C ILE A 445 -10.25 4.04 -6.12
N ASP A 446 -9.24 3.36 -6.65
CA ASP A 446 -9.24 2.67 -7.95
C ASP A 446 -8.60 1.29 -7.74
N GLU A 447 -9.43 0.26 -7.57
CA GLU A 447 -9.02 -1.09 -7.16
C GLU A 447 -9.29 -2.08 -8.31
N THR A 448 -8.35 -3.00 -8.55
CA THR A 448 -8.48 -4.04 -9.59
C THR A 448 -7.96 -5.38 -9.08
N THR A 449 -8.88 -6.28 -8.77
CA THR A 449 -8.57 -7.65 -8.30
C THR A 449 -8.91 -8.64 -9.41
N LEU A 450 -7.91 -9.27 -10.00
CA LEU A 450 -8.05 -10.15 -11.17
C LEU A 450 -7.50 -11.55 -10.89
N ALA A 451 -8.36 -12.57 -11.00
CA ALA A 451 -7.93 -13.96 -10.96
C ALA A 451 -8.34 -14.65 -12.27
N TYR A 452 -7.39 -15.18 -13.05
CA TYR A 452 -7.78 -15.75 -14.35
C TYR A 452 -6.91 -16.87 -14.91
N ILE A 453 -7.52 -17.62 -15.82
CA ILE A 453 -6.84 -18.56 -16.71
C ILE A 453 -7.03 -18.01 -18.13
N ASP A 454 -5.95 -17.60 -18.77
CA ASP A 454 -5.97 -16.85 -20.02
C ASP A 454 -6.23 -17.74 -21.25
N ASP A 455 -6.38 -17.09 -22.40
CA ASP A 455 -6.77 -17.72 -23.67
C ASP A 455 -5.88 -18.92 -24.06
N GLY A 456 -6.51 -19.99 -24.54
CA GLY A 456 -5.83 -21.20 -25.03
C GLY A 456 -5.17 -22.09 -23.96
N ALA A 457 -5.14 -21.67 -22.69
CA ALA A 457 -4.52 -22.45 -21.62
C ALA A 457 -5.22 -23.81 -21.38
N GLN A 458 -4.44 -24.82 -21.03
CA GLN A 458 -4.89 -26.19 -20.82
C GLN A 458 -4.62 -26.62 -19.37
N VAL A 459 -5.67 -26.95 -18.61
CA VAL A 459 -5.56 -27.35 -17.19
C VAL A 459 -6.18 -28.73 -16.99
N ILE A 460 -5.34 -29.71 -16.64
CA ILE A 460 -5.74 -31.08 -16.34
C ILE A 460 -5.60 -31.32 -14.84
N ALA A 461 -6.73 -31.24 -14.13
CA ALA A 461 -6.84 -31.45 -12.70
C ALA A 461 -7.36 -32.88 -12.44
N LYS A 462 -6.48 -33.88 -12.61
CA LYS A 462 -6.84 -35.31 -12.56
C LYS A 462 -5.83 -36.18 -11.81
N ASN A 463 -6.33 -37.17 -11.07
CA ASN A 463 -5.49 -38.20 -10.46
C ASN A 463 -5.17 -39.32 -11.46
N VAL A 464 -4.11 -39.10 -12.25
CA VAL A 464 -3.63 -40.06 -13.24
C VAL A 464 -2.86 -41.25 -12.64
N THR A 465 -2.32 -41.10 -11.42
CA THR A 465 -1.51 -42.12 -10.73
C THR A 465 -2.31 -43.21 -10.03
N GLN A 466 -3.49 -42.87 -9.49
CA GLN A 466 -4.38 -43.82 -8.83
C GLN A 466 -5.85 -43.32 -8.94
N PRO A 467 -6.50 -43.53 -10.10
CA PRO A 467 -7.84 -43.02 -10.36
C PRO A 467 -8.84 -43.33 -9.24
N GLY A 468 -9.45 -42.28 -8.69
CA GLY A 468 -10.45 -42.35 -7.61
C GLY A 468 -9.90 -42.36 -6.18
N SER A 469 -8.61 -42.08 -5.93
CA SER A 469 -8.09 -41.88 -4.57
C SER A 469 -8.00 -40.42 -4.11
N THR A 470 -7.96 -39.47 -5.05
CA THR A 470 -8.17 -38.03 -4.85
C THR A 470 -9.09 -37.51 -5.95
N PHE A 471 -9.71 -36.36 -5.72
CA PHE A 471 -10.55 -35.68 -6.72
C PHE A 471 -10.09 -34.22 -6.83
N PRO A 472 -9.06 -33.90 -7.62
CA PRO A 472 -8.64 -32.53 -7.90
C PRO A 472 -9.74 -31.66 -8.53
N GLY A 473 -9.83 -30.38 -8.12
CA GLY A 473 -10.70 -29.37 -8.72
C GLY A 473 -9.92 -28.22 -9.38
N ILE A 474 -10.64 -27.22 -9.88
CA ILE A 474 -10.09 -25.94 -10.34
C ILE A 474 -10.89 -24.82 -9.66
N ASN A 475 -10.20 -23.88 -9.00
CA ASN A 475 -10.81 -22.70 -8.39
C ASN A 475 -10.13 -21.45 -8.94
N VAL A 476 -10.90 -20.58 -9.60
CA VAL A 476 -10.50 -19.24 -10.03
C VAL A 476 -11.32 -18.24 -9.22
N GLN A 477 -10.67 -17.41 -8.40
CA GLN A 477 -11.38 -16.58 -7.42
C GLN A 477 -10.79 -15.19 -7.28
N ALA A 478 -11.61 -14.16 -7.53
CA ALA A 478 -11.28 -12.77 -7.21
C ALA A 478 -12.17 -12.32 -6.04
N THR A 479 -11.57 -11.86 -4.93
CA THR A 479 -12.31 -11.40 -3.75
C THR A 479 -11.77 -10.04 -3.30
N ASP A 480 -12.66 -9.09 -3.07
CA ASP A 480 -12.31 -7.68 -2.94
C ASP A 480 -13.23 -7.03 -1.88
N ASN A 481 -12.67 -6.51 -0.79
CA ASN A 481 -13.44 -6.02 0.35
C ASN A 481 -12.96 -4.62 0.80
N LEU A 482 -13.77 -3.59 0.57
CA LEU A 482 -13.49 -2.21 0.97
C LEU A 482 -14.36 -1.78 2.16
N THR A 483 -13.74 -1.23 3.20
CA THR A 483 -14.44 -0.50 4.28
C THR A 483 -13.96 0.95 4.30
N LEU A 484 -14.80 1.90 3.88
CA LEU A 484 -14.50 3.33 3.79
C LEU A 484 -15.30 4.15 4.81
N ASN A 485 -14.61 4.74 5.78
CA ASN A 485 -15.20 5.61 6.80
C ASN A 485 -14.66 7.05 6.65
N THR A 486 -15.45 7.97 6.11
CA THR A 486 -15.02 9.35 5.83
C THR A 486 -15.76 10.42 6.63
N ALA A 487 -15.07 11.49 7.02
CA ALA A 487 -15.70 12.64 7.66
C ALA A 487 -15.04 13.99 7.29
N ALA A 488 -15.85 14.96 6.87
CA ALA A 488 -15.48 16.37 6.64
C ALA A 488 -16.26 17.31 7.58
N GLY A 489 -15.58 17.86 8.59
CA GLY A 489 -16.17 18.65 9.67
C GLY A 489 -15.74 20.12 9.71
N VAL A 490 -16.68 21.04 9.99
CA VAL A 490 -16.35 22.45 10.31
C VAL A 490 -16.98 22.90 11.63
N LEU A 491 -16.21 23.66 12.42
CA LEU A 491 -16.61 24.28 13.69
C LEU A 491 -16.23 25.77 13.71
N VAL A 492 -17.18 26.70 13.86
CA VAL A 492 -16.86 28.14 14.01
C VAL A 492 -17.54 28.82 15.20
N GLY A 493 -16.88 29.82 15.80
CA GLY A 493 -17.43 30.59 16.92
C GLY A 493 -16.99 32.05 16.92
N GLY A 494 -17.90 33.02 16.96
CA GLY A 494 -17.49 34.42 17.02
C GLY A 494 -18.59 35.48 17.10
N THR A 495 -18.28 36.71 16.68
CA THR A 495 -19.32 37.73 16.41
C THR A 495 -20.06 37.37 15.11
N LYS A 496 -19.34 36.98 14.06
CA LYS A 496 -19.87 36.39 12.81
C LYS A 496 -19.26 35.00 12.62
N GLY A 497 -20.02 34.05 12.08
CA GLY A 497 -19.56 32.69 11.77
C GLY A 497 -19.84 32.30 10.33
N PHE A 498 -18.84 31.80 9.61
CA PHE A 498 -18.96 31.25 8.25
C PHE A 498 -18.27 29.89 8.15
N GLY A 499 -19.02 28.82 7.87
CA GLY A 499 -18.47 27.45 7.78
C GLY A 499 -18.80 26.78 6.46
N GLY A 500 -17.87 25.99 5.91
CA GLY A 500 -18.06 25.21 4.68
C GLY A 500 -17.29 23.90 4.68
N SER A 501 -17.99 22.75 4.74
CA SER A 501 -17.38 21.43 4.55
C SER A 501 -17.67 20.84 3.16
N LEU A 502 -16.74 20.05 2.64
CA LEU A 502 -16.88 19.22 1.44
C LEU A 502 -16.36 17.81 1.74
N ASP A 503 -17.18 16.79 1.51
CA ASP A 503 -16.73 15.40 1.38
C ASP A 503 -16.97 14.95 -0.07
N ALA A 504 -15.90 14.57 -0.77
CA ALA A 504 -15.97 14.10 -2.15
C ALA A 504 -15.24 12.77 -2.31
N VAL A 505 -15.98 11.74 -2.71
CA VAL A 505 -15.52 10.35 -2.81
C VAL A 505 -15.73 9.83 -4.23
N ARG A 506 -14.68 9.27 -4.83
CA ARG A 506 -14.74 8.37 -5.97
C ARG A 506 -14.23 7.00 -5.53
N VAL A 507 -15.05 5.97 -5.69
CA VAL A 507 -14.66 4.57 -5.58
C VAL A 507 -14.91 3.93 -6.94
N VAL A 508 -13.88 3.31 -7.52
CA VAL A 508 -14.02 2.48 -8.72
C VAL A 508 -13.33 1.15 -8.45
N LYS A 509 -14.08 0.06 -8.58
CA LYS A 509 -13.61 -1.29 -8.29
C LYS A 509 -13.88 -2.21 -9.46
N SER A 510 -12.91 -3.06 -9.77
CA SER A 510 -13.01 -4.07 -10.83
C SER A 510 -12.53 -5.42 -10.29
N THR A 511 -13.45 -6.17 -9.69
CA THR A 511 -13.23 -7.53 -9.20
C THR A 511 -13.64 -8.53 -10.28
N GLN A 512 -12.68 -9.19 -10.93
CA GLN A 512 -12.99 -10.11 -12.03
C GLN A 512 -12.31 -11.48 -11.89
N ALA A 513 -13.10 -12.53 -12.01
CA ALA A 513 -12.63 -13.90 -12.08
C ALA A 513 -13.01 -14.49 -13.44
N PHE A 514 -12.04 -14.92 -14.26
CA PHE A 514 -12.40 -15.44 -15.59
C PHE A 514 -11.54 -16.58 -16.10
N VAL A 515 -12.10 -17.27 -17.10
CA VAL A 515 -11.43 -18.29 -17.90
C VAL A 515 -11.62 -17.89 -19.36
N GLY A 516 -10.52 -17.67 -20.07
CA GLY A 516 -10.49 -17.18 -21.45
C GLY A 516 -11.06 -18.16 -22.49
N GLY A 517 -11.12 -17.66 -23.73
CA GLY A 517 -11.47 -18.42 -24.92
C GLY A 517 -10.46 -19.52 -25.24
N GLY A 518 -10.89 -20.53 -25.99
CA GLY A 518 -10.03 -21.63 -26.45
C GLY A 518 -9.41 -22.53 -25.37
N THR A 519 -9.63 -22.22 -24.09
CA THR A 519 -9.11 -22.99 -22.95
C THR A 519 -9.62 -24.43 -22.95
N THR A 520 -8.87 -25.32 -22.30
CA THR A 520 -9.32 -26.70 -22.04
C THR A 520 -9.14 -27.02 -20.56
N LEU A 521 -10.24 -27.11 -19.81
CA LEU A 521 -10.24 -27.42 -18.38
C LEU A 521 -10.83 -28.82 -18.16
N ASP A 522 -10.14 -29.69 -17.43
CA ASP A 522 -10.58 -31.07 -17.21
C ASP A 522 -10.32 -31.52 -15.75
N ALA A 523 -11.37 -31.62 -14.94
CA ALA A 523 -11.29 -31.79 -13.48
C ALA A 523 -12.06 -33.02 -12.94
N ASP A 524 -11.45 -33.76 -12.00
CA ASP A 524 -12.08 -34.88 -11.28
C ASP A 524 -13.08 -34.42 -10.18
N GLN A 525 -13.15 -33.12 -9.88
CA GLN A 525 -14.07 -32.52 -8.91
C GLN A 525 -14.83 -31.32 -9.52
N ASN A 526 -15.02 -30.23 -8.78
CA ASN A 526 -15.69 -29.02 -9.27
C ASN A 526 -14.71 -28.09 -10.02
N ILE A 527 -15.26 -27.28 -10.93
CA ILE A 527 -14.61 -26.09 -11.49
C ILE A 527 -15.42 -24.88 -11.01
N ASN A 528 -14.80 -23.98 -10.26
CA ASN A 528 -15.43 -22.76 -9.75
C ASN A 528 -14.74 -21.52 -10.31
N VAL A 529 -15.53 -20.56 -10.81
CA VAL A 529 -15.09 -19.23 -11.24
C VAL A 529 -15.91 -18.21 -10.45
N GLN A 530 -15.30 -17.48 -9.53
CA GLN A 530 -16.02 -16.71 -8.51
C GLN A 530 -15.44 -15.31 -8.34
N ALA A 531 -16.24 -14.28 -8.61
CA ALA A 531 -15.92 -12.89 -8.29
C ALA A 531 -16.78 -12.42 -7.11
N ARG A 532 -16.17 -11.80 -6.10
CA ARG A 532 -16.89 -11.29 -4.92
C ARG A 532 -16.40 -9.91 -4.52
N SER A 533 -17.29 -8.93 -4.55
CA SER A 533 -17.01 -7.56 -4.08
C SER A 533 -17.90 -7.23 -2.87
N THR A 534 -17.31 -6.61 -1.85
CA THR A 534 -18.04 -6.05 -0.71
C THR A 534 -17.57 -4.62 -0.45
N GLU A 535 -18.47 -3.65 -0.34
CA GLU A 535 -18.13 -2.29 0.14
C GLU A 535 -19.04 -1.83 1.30
N ASP A 536 -18.43 -1.32 2.37
CA ASP A 536 -19.13 -0.61 3.46
C ASP A 536 -18.65 0.85 3.46
N ILE A 537 -19.55 1.80 3.16
CA ILE A 537 -19.21 3.22 2.95
C ILE A 537 -20.00 4.11 3.92
N PHE A 538 -19.35 4.58 4.97
CA PHE A 538 -19.88 5.58 5.90
C PHE A 538 -19.28 6.97 5.61
N SER A 539 -20.12 7.99 5.39
CA SER A 539 -19.68 9.37 5.10
C SER A 539 -20.43 10.44 5.90
N VAL A 540 -19.67 11.43 6.39
CA VAL A 540 -20.20 12.60 7.10
C VAL A 540 -19.64 13.90 6.53
N ALA A 541 -20.49 14.79 6.00
CA ALA A 541 -20.17 16.19 5.71
C ALA A 541 -20.96 17.11 6.65
N ALA A 542 -20.31 17.72 7.64
CA ALA A 542 -21.01 18.50 8.67
C ALA A 542 -20.35 19.84 8.96
N SER A 543 -21.15 20.88 9.21
CA SER A 543 -20.65 22.19 9.64
C SER A 543 -21.53 22.79 10.73
N LEU A 544 -20.91 23.27 11.81
CA LEU A 544 -21.58 23.89 12.95
C LEU A 544 -20.94 25.24 13.24
N GLY A 545 -21.75 26.25 13.57
CA GLY A 545 -21.18 27.49 14.07
C GLY A 545 -22.09 28.40 14.87
N LEU A 546 -21.44 29.15 15.75
CA LEU A 546 -22.04 29.92 16.84
C LEU A 546 -21.69 31.40 16.69
N ALA A 547 -22.68 32.28 16.67
CA ALA A 547 -22.50 33.73 16.69
C ALA A 547 -23.15 34.35 17.95
N VAL A 548 -22.34 34.90 18.84
CA VAL A 548 -22.79 35.41 20.17
C VAL A 548 -23.39 36.82 20.12
N SER A 549 -23.65 37.34 18.93
CA SER A 549 -24.16 38.70 18.70
C SER A 549 -25.35 38.71 17.73
N SER A 550 -25.92 39.87 17.43
CA SER A 550 -27.00 40.04 16.44
C SER A 550 -26.53 39.94 14.97
N GLN A 551 -25.40 39.29 14.72
CA GLN A 551 -24.73 39.17 13.42
C GLN A 551 -24.84 37.73 12.88
N PRO A 552 -24.59 37.50 11.58
CA PRO A 552 -24.88 36.21 10.96
C PRO A 552 -23.99 35.04 11.41
N ALA A 553 -24.61 33.86 11.53
CA ALA A 553 -23.97 32.55 11.45
C ALA A 553 -24.48 31.82 10.20
N ILE A 554 -23.64 31.57 9.21
CA ILE A 554 -23.98 30.85 7.97
C ILE A 554 -23.09 29.61 7.84
N MET A 555 -23.70 28.43 7.86
CA MET A 555 -23.01 27.15 7.67
C MET A 555 -23.47 26.48 6.37
N GLY A 556 -22.52 25.96 5.61
CA GLY A 556 -22.74 25.14 4.41
C GLY A 556 -22.02 23.80 4.53
N SER A 557 -22.57 22.77 3.93
CA SER A 557 -21.90 21.48 3.71
C SER A 557 -22.27 20.95 2.33
N LEU A 558 -21.35 20.20 1.72
CA LEU A 558 -21.50 19.57 0.41
C LEU A 558 -20.99 18.13 0.48
N ALA A 559 -21.76 17.20 -0.11
CA ALA A 559 -21.38 15.80 -0.22
C ALA A 559 -21.48 15.35 -1.69
N GLY A 560 -20.45 14.66 -2.19
CA GLY A 560 -20.36 14.22 -3.59
C GLY A 560 -19.76 12.83 -3.72
N HIS A 561 -20.57 11.82 -4.02
CA HIS A 561 -20.13 10.42 -4.05
C HIS A 561 -20.36 9.81 -5.43
N VAL A 562 -19.32 9.22 -6.00
CA VAL A 562 -19.39 8.40 -7.23
C VAL A 562 -18.80 7.03 -6.91
N VAL A 563 -19.62 6.00 -7.01
CA VAL A 563 -19.23 4.61 -6.74
C VAL A 563 -19.57 3.78 -7.97
N ASP A 564 -18.54 3.31 -8.68
CA ASP A 564 -18.67 2.48 -9.88
C ASP A 564 -18.03 1.11 -9.62
N ILE A 565 -18.85 0.11 -9.29
CA ILE A 565 -18.40 -1.26 -8.95
C ILE A 565 -18.65 -2.20 -10.12
N THR A 566 -17.65 -2.99 -10.48
CA THR A 566 -17.72 -4.05 -11.49
C THR A 566 -17.29 -5.37 -10.86
N THR A 567 -18.21 -6.34 -10.83
CA THR A 567 -17.98 -7.68 -10.27
C THR A 567 -18.37 -8.71 -11.31
N VAL A 568 -17.37 -9.32 -11.96
CA VAL A 568 -17.57 -10.09 -13.19
C VAL A 568 -16.96 -11.49 -13.07
N ALA A 569 -17.77 -12.53 -13.27
CA ALA A 569 -17.33 -13.91 -13.33
C ALA A 569 -17.64 -14.51 -14.70
N VAL A 570 -16.63 -14.88 -15.48
CA VAL A 570 -16.80 -15.29 -16.89
C VAL A 570 -16.13 -16.62 -17.19
N LEU A 571 -16.84 -17.52 -17.88
CA LEU A 571 -16.30 -18.78 -18.37
C LEU A 571 -16.37 -18.86 -19.90
N GLY A 572 -15.21 -18.86 -20.54
CA GLY A 572 -15.01 -19.06 -21.98
C GLY A 572 -14.93 -17.79 -22.82
N ASP A 573 -14.57 -16.66 -22.21
CA ASP A 573 -14.37 -15.35 -22.85
C ASP A 573 -13.46 -14.47 -21.96
N ASN A 574 -12.75 -13.50 -22.55
CA ASN A 574 -11.86 -12.59 -21.82
C ASN A 574 -12.53 -11.21 -21.65
N PRO A 575 -13.07 -10.87 -20.47
CA PRO A 575 -13.74 -9.58 -20.26
C PRO A 575 -12.79 -8.36 -20.26
N LEU A 576 -11.47 -8.58 -20.39
CA LEU A 576 -10.47 -7.51 -20.48
C LEU A 576 -10.24 -7.03 -21.93
N ASP A 577 -10.78 -7.71 -22.94
CA ASP A 577 -10.70 -7.29 -24.34
C ASP A 577 -12.07 -7.17 -25.04
N GLU A 578 -12.08 -6.59 -26.24
CA GLU A 578 -13.28 -6.49 -27.10
C GLU A 578 -13.26 -7.52 -28.25
N VAL A 579 -12.43 -8.56 -28.15
CA VAL A 579 -12.14 -9.54 -29.21
C VAL A 579 -12.91 -10.83 -28.95
N PRO A 580 -13.87 -11.22 -29.81
CA PRO A 580 -14.58 -12.47 -29.63
C PRO A 580 -13.61 -13.67 -29.58
N PRO A 581 -13.83 -14.63 -28.67
CA PRO A 581 -12.86 -15.68 -28.39
C PRO A 581 -12.56 -16.50 -29.65
N SER A 582 -11.27 -16.72 -29.91
CA SER A 582 -10.79 -17.31 -31.16
C SER A 582 -11.18 -18.79 -31.33
N ALA A 583 -11.49 -19.46 -30.22
CA ALA A 583 -11.94 -20.83 -30.12
C ALA A 583 -12.89 -21.01 -28.91
N PRO A 584 -13.74 -22.06 -28.88
CA PRO A 584 -14.57 -22.36 -27.72
C PRO A 584 -13.73 -22.88 -26.55
N ALA A 585 -14.01 -22.42 -25.33
CA ALA A 585 -13.51 -23.06 -24.12
C ALA A 585 -14.18 -24.44 -23.93
N ASN A 586 -13.39 -25.47 -23.67
CA ASN A 586 -13.85 -26.84 -23.45
C ASN A 586 -13.65 -27.21 -21.98
N VAL A 587 -14.73 -27.34 -21.23
CA VAL A 587 -14.74 -27.45 -19.78
C VAL A 587 -15.37 -28.78 -19.40
N HIS A 588 -14.67 -29.59 -18.63
CA HIS A 588 -15.18 -30.85 -18.10
C HIS A 588 -14.95 -30.92 -16.61
N ALA A 589 -16.03 -31.07 -15.85
CA ALA A 589 -15.98 -31.34 -14.41
C ALA A 589 -16.76 -32.63 -14.14
N VAL A 590 -16.16 -33.57 -13.40
CA VAL A 590 -16.90 -34.74 -12.87
C VAL A 590 -17.87 -34.32 -11.76
N GLY A 591 -17.58 -33.21 -11.07
CA GLY A 591 -18.45 -32.54 -10.11
C GLY A 591 -19.39 -31.54 -10.78
N ASN A 592 -19.30 -30.27 -10.35
CA ASN A 592 -20.11 -29.16 -10.86
C ASN A 592 -19.21 -28.11 -11.52
N VAL A 593 -19.77 -27.36 -12.46
CA VAL A 593 -19.20 -26.09 -12.92
C VAL A 593 -20.01 -24.95 -12.33
N VAL A 594 -19.36 -24.06 -11.61
CA VAL A 594 -19.97 -22.93 -10.89
C VAL A 594 -19.35 -21.63 -11.40
N VAL A 595 -20.19 -20.71 -11.86
CA VAL A 595 -19.78 -19.33 -12.17
C VAL A 595 -20.66 -18.42 -11.30
N SER A 596 -20.05 -17.60 -10.44
CA SER A 596 -20.77 -16.71 -9.51
C SER A 596 -20.13 -15.33 -9.43
N ALA A 597 -20.95 -14.30 -9.48
CA ALA A 597 -20.55 -12.92 -9.22
C ALA A 597 -21.45 -12.38 -8.10
N ASP A 598 -20.86 -12.11 -6.93
CA ASP A 598 -21.56 -11.68 -5.73
C ASP A 598 -21.10 -10.28 -5.34
N ASP A 599 -22.02 -9.32 -5.37
CA ASP A 599 -21.80 -7.91 -5.01
C ASP A 599 -22.68 -7.52 -3.82
N ALA A 600 -22.09 -6.87 -2.81
CA ALA A 600 -22.81 -6.32 -1.67
C ALA A 600 -22.21 -4.96 -1.26
N ASN A 601 -22.98 -3.87 -1.40
CA ASN A 601 -22.57 -2.60 -0.80
C ASN A 601 -23.63 -1.92 0.06
N GLU A 602 -23.15 -1.38 1.18
CA GLU A 602 -23.89 -0.54 2.12
C GLU A 602 -23.31 0.88 2.09
N MET A 603 -24.18 1.88 2.21
CA MET A 603 -23.77 3.28 2.15
C MET A 603 -24.62 4.16 3.07
N ASP A 604 -24.00 4.70 4.11
CA ASP A 604 -24.61 5.56 5.12
C ASP A 604 -24.04 6.98 5.04
N LEU A 605 -24.90 7.97 4.82
CA LEU A 605 -24.51 9.32 4.41
C LEU A 605 -25.18 10.39 5.28
N ILE A 606 -24.38 11.30 5.84
CA ILE A 606 -24.85 12.40 6.70
C ILE A 606 -24.32 13.73 6.15
N ASP A 607 -25.21 14.61 5.67
CA ASP A 607 -24.88 15.97 5.23
C ASP A 607 -25.67 17.02 6.04
N GLY A 608 -25.00 18.04 6.60
CA GLY A 608 -25.68 19.03 7.46
C GLY A 608 -24.88 20.25 7.92
N GLY A 609 -25.40 21.45 7.60
CA GLY A 609 -24.95 22.74 8.16
C GLY A 609 -25.89 23.30 9.24
N VAL A 610 -25.36 23.76 10.38
CA VAL A 610 -26.13 24.33 11.51
C VAL A 610 -25.52 25.66 12.00
N GLY A 611 -26.21 26.77 11.72
CA GLY A 611 -25.90 28.09 12.30
C GLY A 611 -26.74 28.38 13.55
N ILE A 612 -26.12 28.91 14.60
CA ILE A 612 -26.79 29.40 15.83
C ILE A 612 -26.37 30.85 16.06
N SER A 613 -27.32 31.79 16.18
CA SER A 613 -27.01 33.19 16.51
C SER A 613 -28.13 33.89 17.26
N ALA A 614 -27.82 35.06 17.85
CA ALA A 614 -28.82 36.00 18.36
C ALA A 614 -29.33 36.98 17.28
N GLY A 615 -29.00 36.73 16.00
CA GLY A 615 -29.38 37.53 14.84
C GLY A 615 -29.90 36.66 13.71
N ALA A 616 -29.30 36.78 12.52
CA ALA A 616 -29.59 35.89 11.40
C ALA A 616 -28.80 34.57 11.55
N ALA A 617 -29.44 33.43 11.33
CA ALA A 617 -28.78 32.14 11.28
C ALA A 617 -29.26 31.37 10.05
N ALA A 618 -28.34 30.72 9.35
CA ALA A 618 -28.62 29.87 8.19
C ALA A 618 -27.73 28.63 8.23
N GLY A 619 -28.33 27.49 7.92
CA GLY A 619 -27.65 26.22 7.69
C GLY A 619 -28.15 25.65 6.37
N GLY A 620 -27.23 25.19 5.52
CA GLY A 620 -27.53 24.57 4.23
C GLY A 620 -26.65 23.36 4.00
N ALA A 621 -27.21 22.37 3.33
CA ALA A 621 -26.58 21.11 2.95
C ALA A 621 -27.01 20.79 1.52
N ALA A 622 -26.15 20.16 0.72
CA ALA A 622 -26.48 19.70 -0.61
C ALA A 622 -25.59 18.51 -1.01
N ALA A 623 -26.25 17.37 -1.19
CA ALA A 623 -25.60 16.10 -1.47
C ALA A 623 -25.97 15.55 -2.85
N VAL A 624 -25.01 14.95 -3.55
CA VAL A 624 -25.22 14.22 -4.81
C VAL A 624 -24.47 12.90 -4.73
N HIS A 625 -25.20 11.80 -4.93
CA HIS A 625 -24.64 10.45 -4.88
C HIS A 625 -25.01 9.72 -6.17
N VAL A 626 -24.02 9.07 -6.78
CA VAL A 626 -24.16 8.25 -7.99
C VAL A 626 -23.53 6.90 -7.70
N VAL A 627 -24.36 5.85 -7.70
CA VAL A 627 -23.91 4.47 -7.59
C VAL A 627 -24.23 3.77 -8.90
N ARG A 628 -23.22 3.16 -9.53
CA ARG A 628 -23.36 2.25 -10.66
C ARG A 628 -22.73 0.92 -10.25
N LYS A 629 -23.43 -0.17 -10.57
CA LYS A 629 -23.02 -1.53 -10.26
C LYS A 629 -23.21 -2.37 -11.52
N HIS A 630 -22.20 -3.13 -11.90
CA HIS A 630 -22.27 -4.17 -12.92
C HIS A 630 -21.87 -5.49 -12.28
N THR A 631 -22.84 -6.34 -12.03
CA THR A 631 -22.62 -7.67 -11.43
C THR A 631 -23.08 -8.72 -12.43
N GLU A 632 -22.15 -9.52 -12.95
CA GLU A 632 -22.42 -10.45 -14.04
C GLU A 632 -21.69 -11.77 -13.84
N ALA A 633 -22.45 -12.87 -13.86
CA ALA A 633 -21.94 -14.22 -13.97
C ALA A 633 -22.35 -14.79 -15.33
N LEU A 634 -21.38 -15.10 -16.19
CA LEU A 634 -21.61 -15.48 -17.58
C LEU A 634 -20.85 -16.76 -17.95
N ILE A 635 -21.56 -17.71 -18.56
CA ILE A 635 -20.95 -18.76 -19.37
C ILE A 635 -21.08 -18.31 -20.82
N ALA A 636 -19.96 -18.12 -21.51
CA ALA A 636 -19.91 -17.54 -22.83
C ALA A 636 -20.67 -18.41 -23.86
N PRO A 637 -21.34 -17.84 -24.89
CA PRO A 637 -22.15 -18.61 -25.83
C PRO A 637 -21.40 -19.68 -26.64
N GLN A 638 -20.06 -19.63 -26.67
CA GLN A 638 -19.21 -20.63 -27.33
C GLN A 638 -18.64 -21.69 -26.37
N ALA A 639 -18.74 -21.50 -25.06
CA ALA A 639 -18.21 -22.45 -24.07
C ALA A 639 -18.97 -23.80 -24.14
N GLN A 640 -18.22 -24.89 -24.05
CA GLN A 640 -18.73 -26.26 -23.99
C GLN A 640 -18.48 -26.78 -22.56
N VAL A 641 -19.55 -27.07 -21.83
CA VAL A 641 -19.56 -27.44 -20.40
C VAL A 641 -20.36 -28.73 -20.19
#